data_AF-A0A940W0Q2-F1
#
_entry.id   AF-A0A940W0Q2-F1
#
_cell.length_a   1.000
_cell.length_b   1.000
_cell.length_c   1.000
_cell.angle_alpha   90.00
_cell.angle_beta   90.00
_cell.angle_gamma   90.00
#
_symmetry.space_group_name_H-M   'P 1'
#
loop_
_entity.id
_entity.type
_entity.pdbx_description
1 polymer ?
#
loop_
_entity_poly.entity_id
_entity_poly.type
_entity_poly.pdbx_seq_one_letter_code
_entity_poly.pdbx_strand_id
1 'polypeptide(L)'
;MTVPIHSFRDLSFRDLRLSTLSLILLLVAFAGISGCADDNSSGGMTSPPDWVVVPTGGRHATSATLTYIANGGSSSCAECHGADLSGGTSGTSCFGNPAGCHHGPVSNWYDNTLGATSQPHGDSAKKAPGSSGFASCQVCHGSNFSGFLTAPACEECHGAPAPHPSQWRTGDTYAHTGTAGANAPVCAQCHRDNNLNPDPSLNPTPAPPGTAPGCYNNTLCHGPVEAPHTLGPTWVNPTSNQFHGLTAKQNLSSCQDCHGVPGTIQFNGGSAATSCQTSTCHPQARAHPIRWYQAPQPFPTYVSSHRDSGNRNVACAICHKVDGAGTGPDPNAPSCFSASFNGISCHSGGPGGVTHPVPFQGTAHTATNQAGFDSDCSACHAITGVSPSGTAPLCTVCHQSGTALPFANCTSCHARPPSGTVYPDVAGRHATHDALASVTGVCGTCHNGLDNGSLAHYNRANARPGKDALRIPPGDAAILATYNAKAGAASFDNAALTCANVSCHGAVTAPSWQTGTIPVNTDAGCRQCHKIGTAAQTPENNSPFSGLHAAHLSTTVGGAILCTECHNMANGTTGAGNHFQFLNTAQMEGPAGQTMEPGGSAANYNATAQSCGTFTCHTIVHDNFSWRGGASHLVPFTGTNHTSVTSSDFASSCGSCHFESGSATDTGPTCTVCHQTGSPLTSLNCTSCHGDPPSGATYPDVAGKHAVHGALPGVGVCTPCHNGLDTGTLEHYNRANARPGKDALRVPPGEVAFLGAYNAESGTADFNAASRTCSNVICHGGQATPDWQTATANAIDVPNACLSCHVAGTTQYNSYFSGRHSLHLADNVFGLSAATCKRCHDQSKVNVSGHFDNLATPAFEQSPRATILPAVRYNGNSCNPRDGGLTGCHGRENW
;
A
#
# COMPACT_ATOMS: atom_id res chain seq x y z
N MET A 1 36.55 -41.07 -19.45
CA MET A 1 36.97 -42.47 -19.39
C MET A 1 36.48 -43.06 -18.07
N THR A 2 35.52 -43.98 -18.18
CA THR A 2 35.16 -45.07 -17.26
C THR A 2 35.36 -44.89 -15.74
N VAL A 3 34.22 -44.72 -15.05
CA VAL A 3 33.99 -45.14 -13.66
C VAL A 3 33.99 -46.67 -13.58
N PRO A 4 34.41 -47.26 -12.44
CA PRO A 4 33.68 -48.42 -11.95
C PRO A 4 33.30 -48.31 -10.47
N ILE A 5 32.05 -48.70 -10.23
CA ILE A 5 31.43 -48.97 -8.93
C ILE A 5 31.78 -50.41 -8.56
N HIS A 6 32.25 -50.67 -7.34
CA HIS A 6 32.24 -52.02 -6.76
C HIS A 6 31.58 -52.05 -5.38
N SER A 7 30.81 -53.12 -5.24
CA SER A 7 29.83 -53.50 -4.23
C SER A 7 30.49 -54.01 -2.95
N PHE A 8 29.93 -53.65 -1.79
CA PHE A 8 30.21 -54.34 -0.53
C PHE A 8 29.27 -55.54 -0.39
N ARG A 9 29.87 -56.74 -0.39
CA ARG A 9 29.29 -57.97 0.17
C ARG A 9 30.29 -58.58 1.15
N ASP A 10 29.74 -59.03 2.27
CA ASP A 10 30.24 -60.09 3.15
C ASP A 10 31.56 -59.87 3.90
N LEU A 11 31.46 -59.38 5.14
CA LEU A 11 32.37 -59.79 6.22
C LEU A 11 31.56 -60.19 7.46
N SER A 12 31.57 -61.49 7.72
CA SER A 12 30.99 -62.18 8.87
C SER A 12 31.85 -61.97 10.11
N PHE A 13 31.25 -61.49 11.21
CA PHE A 13 31.87 -61.41 12.53
C PHE A 13 31.91 -62.79 13.18
N ARG A 14 32.97 -63.55 12.95
CA ARG A 14 33.41 -64.61 13.87
C ARG A 14 34.93 -64.61 13.94
N ASP A 15 35.43 -64.55 15.17
CA ASP A 15 36.81 -64.74 15.60
C ASP A 15 37.73 -63.50 15.68
N LEU A 16 37.47 -62.63 16.67
CA LEU A 16 38.53 -61.85 17.32
C LEU A 16 38.32 -61.85 18.85
N ARG A 17 39.11 -62.67 19.55
CA ARG A 17 39.25 -62.61 21.02
C ARG A 17 40.26 -61.52 21.36
N LEU A 18 39.82 -60.27 21.52
CA LEU A 18 40.66 -59.24 22.14
C LEU A 18 40.65 -59.39 23.66
N SER A 19 41.84 -59.45 24.24
CA SER A 19 42.08 -59.36 25.68
C SER A 19 41.49 -58.07 26.25
N THR A 20 40.92 -58.14 27.46
CA THR A 20 40.39 -56.98 28.20
C THR A 20 41.41 -55.84 28.33
N LEU A 21 42.71 -56.15 28.34
CA LEU A 21 43.76 -55.13 28.36
C LEU A 21 43.87 -54.36 27.03
N SER A 22 43.68 -55.04 25.90
CA SER A 22 43.68 -54.42 24.57
C SER A 22 42.44 -53.56 24.35
N LEU A 23 41.30 -53.94 24.95
CA LEU A 23 40.08 -53.14 24.92
C LEU A 23 40.20 -51.86 25.77
N ILE A 24 40.86 -51.95 26.93
CA ILE A 24 41.13 -50.79 27.80
C ILE A 24 42.14 -49.84 27.15
N LEU A 25 43.21 -50.34 26.53
CA LEU A 25 44.14 -49.47 25.79
C LEU A 25 43.49 -48.80 24.57
N LEU A 26 42.61 -49.51 23.86
CA LEU A 26 41.84 -48.92 22.75
C LEU A 26 40.85 -47.85 23.24
N LEU A 27 40.20 -48.07 24.39
CA LEU A 27 39.27 -47.12 25.01
C LEU A 27 39.97 -45.87 25.56
N VAL A 28 41.17 -46.00 26.13
CA VAL A 28 41.98 -44.84 26.59
C VAL A 28 42.55 -44.07 25.41
N ALA A 29 42.96 -44.75 24.33
CA ALA A 29 43.38 -44.09 23.09
C ALA A 29 42.21 -43.36 22.39
N PHE A 30 40.99 -43.91 22.41
CA PHE A 30 39.80 -43.22 21.91
C PHE A 30 39.37 -42.04 22.80
N ALA A 31 39.54 -42.14 24.13
CA ALA A 31 39.24 -41.03 25.04
C ALA A 31 40.24 -39.86 24.91
N GLY A 32 41.48 -40.11 24.50
CA GLY A 32 42.49 -39.07 24.28
C GLY A 32 42.39 -38.33 22.93
N ILE A 33 41.69 -38.89 21.94
CA ILE A 33 41.57 -38.31 20.58
C ILE A 33 40.16 -37.70 20.36
N SER A 34 39.21 -37.90 21.27
CA SER A 34 37.82 -37.40 21.13
C SER A 34 37.58 -36.00 21.73
N GLY A 35 38.64 -35.24 22.06
CA GLY A 35 38.53 -33.94 22.73
C GLY A 35 38.31 -32.72 21.83
N CYS A 36 38.42 -32.86 20.51
CA CYS A 36 38.17 -31.77 19.56
C CYS A 36 37.35 -32.33 18.40
N ALA A 37 36.09 -31.92 18.28
CA ALA A 37 35.22 -32.30 17.18
C ALA A 37 35.15 -31.17 16.14
N ASP A 38 35.28 -31.52 14.86
CA ASP A 38 35.09 -30.62 13.72
C ASP A 38 33.60 -30.25 13.54
N ASP A 39 33.38 -29.13 12.85
CA ASP A 39 32.24 -28.20 12.84
C ASP A 39 30.83 -28.75 12.50
N ASN A 40 30.61 -30.07 12.44
CA ASN A 40 29.33 -30.59 11.95
C ASN A 40 28.79 -31.90 12.56
N SER A 41 29.11 -32.22 13.81
CA SER A 41 28.55 -33.43 14.48
C SER A 41 27.72 -33.11 15.73
N SER A 42 26.43 -33.45 15.71
CA SER A 42 25.46 -33.29 16.80
C SER A 42 25.50 -34.44 17.83
N GLY A 43 26.67 -34.66 18.44
CA GLY A 43 26.88 -35.67 19.50
C GLY A 43 27.34 -35.02 20.81
N GLY A 44 26.58 -35.20 21.89
CA GLY A 44 26.73 -34.49 23.16
C GLY A 44 28.00 -34.79 23.95
N MET A 45 28.75 -33.73 24.26
CA MET A 45 29.51 -33.60 25.51
C MET A 45 28.81 -32.53 26.38
N THR A 46 28.57 -32.86 27.65
CA THR A 46 28.05 -31.93 28.65
C THR A 46 29.13 -30.92 29.02
N SER A 47 28.93 -29.68 28.60
CA SER A 47 29.58 -28.50 29.16
C SER A 47 29.23 -28.32 30.65
N PRO A 48 30.02 -27.56 31.42
CA PRO A 48 29.67 -27.19 32.79
C PRO A 48 28.24 -26.61 32.86
N PRO A 49 27.55 -26.72 34.01
CA PRO A 49 26.20 -26.20 34.16
C PRO A 49 26.13 -24.72 33.72
N ASP A 50 25.10 -24.39 32.92
CA ASP A 50 24.79 -23.09 32.27
C ASP A 50 25.22 -22.88 30.80
N TRP A 51 25.76 -23.91 30.13
CA TRP A 51 26.09 -23.84 28.71
C TRP A 51 25.30 -24.91 27.94
N VAL A 52 24.15 -24.57 27.34
CA VAL A 52 23.35 -25.46 26.46
C VAL A 52 23.17 -24.81 25.09
N VAL A 53 23.30 -25.61 24.03
CA VAL A 53 23.25 -25.21 22.62
C VAL A 53 21.81 -25.23 22.08
N VAL A 54 21.31 -24.08 21.57
CA VAL A 54 20.13 -23.93 20.71
C VAL A 54 20.34 -22.73 19.75
N PRO A 55 19.67 -22.66 18.58
CA PRO A 55 20.17 -22.01 17.36
C PRO A 55 20.13 -20.48 17.30
N THR A 56 19.79 -19.79 18.39
CA THR A 56 19.83 -18.32 18.45
C THR A 56 20.43 -17.87 19.78
N GLY A 57 21.72 -17.50 19.78
CA GLY A 57 22.32 -16.65 20.81
C GLY A 57 22.89 -17.34 22.07
N GLY A 58 23.63 -18.44 21.92
CA GLY A 58 24.46 -18.98 23.01
C GLY A 58 25.64 -18.07 23.38
N ARG A 59 26.14 -18.17 24.62
CA ARG A 59 27.20 -17.33 25.23
C ARG A 59 28.62 -17.50 24.63
N HIS A 60 28.72 -17.83 23.35
CA HIS A 60 29.84 -17.39 22.50
C HIS A 60 29.62 -15.94 21.98
N ALA A 61 28.63 -15.21 22.53
CA ALA A 61 28.51 -13.78 22.34
C ALA A 61 29.69 -13.07 23.03
N THR A 62 30.50 -12.41 22.20
CA THR A 62 31.90 -12.01 22.36
C THR A 62 32.21 -11.04 23.52
N SER A 63 31.21 -10.53 24.26
CA SER A 63 31.44 -9.61 25.38
C SER A 63 31.80 -10.30 26.70
N ALA A 64 31.33 -11.54 26.93
CA ALA A 64 31.69 -12.31 28.12
C ALA A 64 33.13 -12.85 28.06
N THR A 65 33.64 -13.09 26.85
CA THR A 65 34.92 -13.77 26.60
C THR A 65 36.14 -12.86 26.83
N LEU A 66 36.06 -11.57 26.48
CA LEU A 66 37.18 -10.62 26.69
C LEU A 66 37.39 -10.28 28.18
N THR A 67 36.31 -10.14 28.95
CA THR A 67 36.39 -9.97 30.41
C THR A 67 36.94 -11.23 31.10
N TYR A 68 36.63 -12.41 30.56
CA TYR A 68 37.14 -13.70 31.06
C TYR A 68 38.64 -13.91 30.73
N ILE A 69 39.08 -13.52 29.53
CA ILE A 69 40.50 -13.53 29.12
C ILE A 69 41.31 -12.49 29.92
N ALA A 70 40.79 -11.28 30.11
CA ALA A 70 41.44 -10.23 30.89
C ALA A 70 41.61 -10.58 32.38
N ASN A 71 40.79 -11.51 32.90
CA ASN A 71 40.87 -12.05 34.27
C ASN A 71 41.66 -13.38 34.35
N GLY A 72 42.42 -13.76 33.31
CA GLY A 72 43.32 -14.93 33.34
C GLY A 72 42.69 -16.28 33.03
N GLY A 73 41.47 -16.32 32.48
CA GLY A 73 40.74 -17.56 32.16
C GLY A 73 41.14 -18.26 30.86
N SER A 74 42.20 -17.84 30.16
CA SER A 74 42.56 -18.34 28.82
C SER A 74 43.28 -19.70 28.81
N SER A 75 43.71 -20.22 29.96
CA SER A 75 44.55 -21.42 30.05
C SER A 75 43.86 -22.69 29.57
N SER A 76 42.56 -22.85 29.87
CA SER A 76 41.77 -24.00 29.40
C SER A 76 41.43 -23.93 27.91
N CYS A 77 41.47 -22.74 27.30
CA CYS A 77 41.19 -22.54 25.88
C CYS A 77 42.40 -22.82 24.99
N ALA A 78 43.60 -22.50 25.50
CA ALA A 78 44.88 -22.70 24.82
C ALA A 78 45.18 -24.18 24.52
N GLU A 79 44.58 -25.09 25.29
CA GLU A 79 44.72 -26.54 25.08
C GLU A 79 44.21 -26.99 23.71
N CYS A 80 43.15 -26.37 23.18
CA CYS A 80 42.58 -26.71 21.87
C CYS A 80 42.85 -25.64 20.80
N HIS A 81 42.90 -24.35 21.18
CA HIS A 81 43.01 -23.21 20.24
C HIS A 81 44.43 -22.66 20.09
N GLY A 82 45.43 -23.29 20.71
CA GLY A 82 46.83 -22.90 20.64
C GLY A 82 47.19 -21.85 21.70
N ALA A 83 48.47 -21.74 22.03
CA ALA A 83 48.95 -20.81 23.06
C ALA A 83 48.67 -19.33 22.74
N ASP A 84 48.48 -19.02 21.46
CA ASP A 84 48.13 -17.70 20.93
C ASP A 84 46.63 -17.57 20.55
N LEU A 85 45.83 -18.61 20.79
CA LEU A 85 44.40 -18.70 20.51
C LEU A 85 44.04 -18.48 19.02
N SER A 86 45.00 -18.65 18.11
CA SER A 86 44.83 -18.36 16.68
C SER A 86 44.32 -19.56 15.87
N GLY A 87 44.10 -20.71 16.48
CA GLY A 87 43.51 -21.87 15.81
C GLY A 87 43.95 -23.22 16.35
N GLY A 88 45.15 -23.33 16.93
CA GLY A 88 45.63 -24.55 17.61
C GLY A 88 45.35 -25.86 16.86
N THR A 89 45.00 -26.90 17.62
CA THR A 89 44.57 -28.21 17.08
C THR A 89 43.11 -28.23 16.65
N SER A 90 42.29 -27.26 17.07
CA SER A 90 40.86 -27.17 16.69
C SER A 90 40.61 -26.49 15.33
N GLY A 91 41.64 -25.91 14.70
CA GLY A 91 41.52 -25.17 13.43
C GLY A 91 40.74 -23.86 13.50
N THR A 92 40.15 -23.52 14.65
CA THR A 92 39.23 -22.38 14.82
C THR A 92 39.88 -21.27 15.63
N SER A 93 40.09 -20.09 15.02
CA SER A 93 40.66 -18.93 15.71
C SER A 93 39.64 -18.27 16.65
N CYS A 94 40.06 -17.91 17.87
CA CYS A 94 39.28 -17.05 18.77
C CYS A 94 38.90 -15.70 18.10
N PHE A 95 39.72 -15.25 17.16
CA PHE A 95 39.53 -14.00 16.41
C PHE A 95 38.89 -14.21 15.04
N GLY A 96 38.58 -15.47 14.69
CA GLY A 96 38.12 -15.86 13.36
C GLY A 96 36.61 -15.87 13.17
N ASN A 97 35.80 -15.53 14.18
CA ASN A 97 34.34 -15.54 14.05
C ASN A 97 33.84 -14.26 13.35
N PRO A 98 33.41 -14.33 12.06
CA PRO A 98 32.97 -13.16 11.31
C PRO A 98 31.58 -12.67 11.74
N ALA A 99 30.80 -13.51 12.45
CA ALA A 99 29.43 -13.18 12.86
C ALA A 99 29.35 -11.99 13.83
N GLY A 100 30.45 -11.65 14.52
CA GLY A 100 30.53 -10.47 15.38
C GLY A 100 30.70 -9.13 14.64
N CYS A 101 31.12 -9.18 13.37
CA CYS A 101 31.33 -7.99 12.52
C CYS A 101 30.23 -7.84 11.44
N HIS A 102 29.35 -8.84 11.25
CA HIS A 102 28.25 -8.79 10.28
C HIS A 102 26.93 -8.35 10.93
N HIS A 103 26.58 -7.09 10.69
CA HIS A 103 25.32 -6.45 11.12
C HIS A 103 24.10 -6.81 10.25
N GLY A 104 24.23 -7.80 9.35
CA GLY A 104 23.22 -8.23 8.38
C GLY A 104 21.82 -8.58 8.91
N PRO A 105 21.58 -8.95 10.19
CA PRO A 105 20.22 -9.11 10.70
C PRO A 105 19.52 -7.78 11.05
N VAL A 106 20.24 -6.64 11.08
CA VAL A 106 19.64 -5.33 11.39
C VAL A 106 19.29 -4.63 10.09
N SER A 107 17.99 -4.59 9.78
CA SER A 107 17.46 -3.83 8.65
C SER A 107 17.92 -2.37 8.72
N ASN A 108 18.37 -1.82 7.59
CA ASN A 108 18.87 -0.44 7.47
C ASN A 108 20.05 -0.11 8.39
N TRP A 109 20.89 -1.09 8.79
CA TRP A 109 22.07 -0.84 9.62
C TRP A 109 22.98 0.25 9.04
N TYR A 110 23.23 0.16 7.73
CA TYR A 110 23.84 1.18 6.88
C TYR A 110 22.96 1.30 5.63
N ASP A 111 22.41 2.48 5.39
CA ASP A 111 21.62 2.79 4.19
C ASP A 111 22.07 4.14 3.61
N ASN A 112 22.72 4.12 2.44
CA ASN A 112 23.22 5.32 1.78
C ASN A 112 22.11 6.15 1.09
N THR A 113 20.85 5.70 1.10
CA THR A 113 19.69 6.35 0.49
C THR A 113 18.81 7.15 1.47
N LEU A 114 18.93 6.90 2.78
CA LEU A 114 18.02 7.45 3.81
C LEU A 114 18.45 8.78 4.46
N GLY A 115 19.58 9.36 4.09
CA GLY A 115 20.06 10.62 4.68
C GLY A 115 20.38 10.53 6.19
N ALA A 116 20.72 11.68 6.79
CA ALA A 116 21.38 11.86 8.09
C ALA A 116 20.71 11.26 9.33
N THR A 117 19.38 11.15 9.32
CA THR A 117 18.61 11.31 10.55
C THR A 117 18.27 10.00 11.27
N SER A 118 18.64 8.84 10.73
CA SER A 118 18.42 7.56 11.43
C SER A 118 19.30 6.43 10.86
N GLN A 119 20.59 6.45 11.16
CA GLN A 119 21.51 5.36 10.84
C GLN A 119 21.89 4.61 12.14
N PRO A 120 21.40 3.38 12.34
CA PRO A 120 21.70 2.57 13.53
C PRO A 120 23.21 2.39 13.79
N HIS A 121 24.05 2.33 12.75
CA HIS A 121 25.51 2.22 12.91
C HIS A 121 26.13 3.48 13.53
N GLY A 122 25.71 4.68 13.09
CA GLY A 122 26.22 5.95 13.60
C GLY A 122 25.76 6.23 15.03
N ASP A 123 24.51 5.90 15.35
CA ASP A 123 23.98 6.01 16.72
C ASP A 123 24.65 5.03 17.68
N SER A 124 24.99 3.83 17.21
CA SER A 124 25.74 2.85 17.98
C SER A 124 27.17 3.31 18.26
N ALA A 125 27.84 3.90 17.27
CA ALA A 125 29.21 4.42 17.41
C ALA A 125 29.32 5.60 18.39
N LYS A 126 28.28 6.43 18.53
CA LYS A 126 28.26 7.59 19.44
C LYS A 126 28.05 7.26 20.92
N LYS A 127 27.63 6.03 21.26
CA LYS A 127 27.41 5.57 22.65
C LYS A 127 28.72 5.48 23.45
N ALA A 128 28.58 5.39 24.77
CA ALA A 128 29.72 5.15 25.65
C ALA A 128 30.42 3.80 25.32
N PRO A 129 31.75 3.70 25.48
CA PRO A 129 32.50 2.47 25.24
C PRO A 129 31.95 1.25 26.00
N GLY A 130 31.83 0.10 25.32
CA GLY A 130 31.31 -1.16 25.87
C GLY A 130 30.97 -2.15 24.74
N SER A 131 29.75 -2.71 24.73
CA SER A 131 29.20 -3.46 23.57
C SER A 131 28.81 -2.55 22.39
N SER A 132 29.10 -1.25 22.49
CA SER A 132 28.84 -0.20 21.49
C SER A 132 29.88 0.91 21.71
N GLY A 133 29.88 1.95 20.88
CA GLY A 133 30.87 3.03 20.93
C GLY A 133 32.10 2.75 20.06
N PHE A 134 32.87 3.80 19.78
CA PHE A 134 34.03 3.74 18.87
C PHE A 134 35.05 2.65 19.24
N ALA A 135 35.29 2.46 20.53
CA ALA A 135 36.23 1.43 21.01
C ALA A 135 35.82 0.00 20.61
N SER A 136 34.50 -0.31 20.60
CA SER A 136 34.02 -1.62 20.16
C SER A 136 34.19 -1.84 18.65
N CYS A 137 34.10 -0.77 17.86
CA CYS A 137 34.20 -0.81 16.41
C CYS A 137 35.65 -1.06 15.97
N GLN A 138 36.65 -0.61 16.75
CA GLN A 138 38.08 -0.81 16.47
C GLN A 138 38.47 -2.29 16.37
N VAL A 139 37.71 -3.19 17.01
CA VAL A 139 37.94 -4.65 16.96
C VAL A 139 37.75 -5.22 15.55
N CYS A 140 36.76 -4.70 14.81
CA CYS A 140 36.47 -5.13 13.45
C CYS A 140 37.08 -4.20 12.39
N HIS A 141 37.14 -2.89 12.66
CA HIS A 141 37.55 -1.87 11.67
C HIS A 141 39.01 -1.40 11.81
N GLY A 142 39.76 -1.97 12.77
CA GLY A 142 41.13 -1.58 13.08
C GLY A 142 41.21 -0.41 14.07
N SER A 143 42.32 -0.28 14.77
CA SER A 143 42.53 0.73 15.82
C SER A 143 42.41 2.17 15.31
N ASN A 144 42.77 2.41 14.06
CA ASN A 144 42.67 3.71 13.38
C ASN A 144 41.49 3.77 12.39
N PHE A 145 40.61 2.76 12.38
CA PHE A 145 39.49 2.65 11.45
C PHE A 145 39.86 2.61 9.95
N SER A 146 41.10 2.24 9.62
CA SER A 146 41.55 2.09 8.22
C SER A 146 41.10 0.76 7.58
N GLY A 147 40.18 0.04 8.20
CA GLY A 147 39.78 -1.30 7.80
C GLY A 147 40.66 -2.38 8.44
N PHE A 148 40.03 -3.50 8.81
CA PHE A 148 40.69 -4.69 9.33
C PHE A 148 39.85 -5.93 8.96
N LEU A 149 40.48 -7.05 8.62
CA LEU A 149 39.82 -8.24 8.06
C LEU A 149 38.93 -7.92 6.83
N THR A 150 37.62 -8.23 6.89
CA THR A 150 36.62 -7.97 5.83
C THR A 150 35.85 -6.66 6.04
N ALA A 151 36.16 -5.88 7.08
CA ALA A 151 35.45 -4.65 7.38
C ALA A 151 36.04 -3.48 6.57
N PRO A 152 35.21 -2.66 5.90
CA PRO A 152 35.69 -1.53 5.10
C PRO A 152 36.32 -0.45 5.98
N ALA A 153 37.23 0.33 5.40
CA ALA A 153 37.74 1.53 6.04
C ALA A 153 36.65 2.59 6.14
N CYS A 154 36.63 3.39 7.20
CA CYS A 154 35.60 4.44 7.36
C CYS A 154 35.62 5.44 6.20
N GLU A 155 36.80 5.73 5.65
CA GLU A 155 36.98 6.67 4.55
C GLU A 155 36.26 6.27 3.26
N GLU A 156 36.05 4.97 3.02
CA GLU A 156 35.35 4.45 1.84
C GLU A 156 33.91 4.97 1.74
N CYS A 157 33.26 5.18 2.89
CA CYS A 157 31.88 5.65 2.97
C CYS A 157 31.76 7.10 3.48
N HIS A 158 32.64 7.54 4.37
CA HIS A 158 32.55 8.85 5.03
C HIS A 158 33.45 9.92 4.41
N GLY A 159 34.33 9.56 3.47
CA GLY A 159 35.17 10.53 2.74
C GLY A 159 36.30 11.18 3.55
N ALA A 160 36.55 10.69 4.77
CA ALA A 160 37.67 11.12 5.62
C ALA A 160 38.25 9.92 6.39
N PRO A 161 39.55 9.90 6.73
CA PRO A 161 40.19 8.86 7.55
C PRO A 161 39.83 8.97 9.05
N ALA A 162 38.60 9.40 9.33
CA ALA A 162 38.03 9.62 10.65
C ALA A 162 36.51 9.40 10.54
N PRO A 163 35.83 9.02 11.64
CA PRO A 163 34.41 8.70 11.63
C PRO A 163 33.47 9.92 11.51
N HIS A 164 33.98 11.06 11.05
CA HIS A 164 33.24 12.32 10.91
C HIS A 164 33.75 13.17 9.73
N PRO A 165 32.90 14.01 9.10
CA PRO A 165 33.29 14.94 8.05
C PRO A 165 34.12 16.13 8.56
N SER A 166 34.56 16.99 7.64
CA SER A 166 35.45 18.15 7.90
C SER A 166 34.80 19.30 8.70
N GLN A 167 33.47 19.34 8.81
CA GLN A 167 32.73 20.34 9.61
C GLN A 167 32.16 19.71 10.89
N TRP A 168 32.64 20.16 12.04
CA TRP A 168 32.42 19.50 13.34
C TRP A 168 31.43 20.22 14.27
N ARG A 169 31.23 21.55 14.16
CA ARG A 169 30.36 22.31 15.10
C ARG A 169 28.93 22.54 14.61
N THR A 170 28.70 22.83 13.33
CA THR A 170 27.36 23.19 12.81
C THR A 170 27.30 22.98 11.31
N GLY A 171 26.20 22.40 10.81
CA GLY A 171 25.82 22.53 9.38
C GLY A 171 25.60 21.22 8.62
N ASP A 172 26.18 20.11 9.04
CA ASP A 172 26.15 18.87 8.25
C ASP A 172 25.46 17.68 8.97
N THR A 173 25.01 16.76 8.12
CA THR A 173 24.38 15.44 8.34
C THR A 173 25.08 14.55 9.40
N TYR A 174 26.35 14.79 9.76
CA TYR A 174 27.14 13.91 10.64
C TYR A 174 27.90 14.68 11.74
N ALA A 175 27.19 15.25 12.72
CA ALA A 175 27.79 15.98 13.86
C ALA A 175 28.17 15.09 15.06
N HIS A 176 29.23 15.45 15.80
CA HIS A 176 29.66 14.75 17.04
C HIS A 176 28.96 15.24 18.31
N THR A 177 28.01 16.17 18.22
CA THR A 177 27.32 16.81 19.37
C THR A 177 26.57 15.85 20.29
N GLY A 178 26.22 14.65 19.81
CA GLY A 178 25.61 13.57 20.60
C GLY A 178 26.58 12.46 21.04
N THR A 179 27.90 12.64 20.86
CA THR A 179 28.90 11.62 21.17
C THR A 179 29.25 11.61 22.66
N ALA A 180 29.23 10.44 23.29
CA ALA A 180 29.62 10.29 24.69
C ALA A 180 31.08 10.73 24.91
N GLY A 181 31.33 11.55 25.94
CA GLY A 181 32.66 12.09 26.25
C GLY A 181 33.71 11.03 26.56
N ALA A 182 33.30 9.85 27.02
CA ALA A 182 34.16 8.69 27.23
C ALA A 182 34.83 8.16 25.95
N ASN A 183 34.39 8.58 24.76
CA ASN A 183 35.09 8.28 23.50
C ASN A 183 36.34 9.16 23.27
N ALA A 184 36.61 10.15 24.13
CA ALA A 184 37.77 11.05 24.00
C ALA A 184 39.13 10.34 23.82
N PRO A 185 39.43 9.20 24.48
CA PRO A 185 40.67 8.47 24.24
C PRO A 185 40.81 7.94 22.81
N VAL A 186 39.71 7.57 22.14
CA VAL A 186 39.74 7.12 20.74
C VAL A 186 39.98 8.31 19.81
N CYS A 187 39.33 9.44 20.08
CA CYS A 187 39.55 10.67 19.33
C CYS A 187 40.99 11.19 19.46
N ALA A 188 41.61 11.01 20.64
CA ALA A 188 42.97 11.42 20.92
C ALA A 188 44.02 10.71 20.06
N GLN A 189 43.74 9.48 19.63
CA GLN A 189 44.63 8.73 18.73
C GLN A 189 44.89 9.53 17.45
N CYS A 190 43.87 10.22 16.92
CA CYS A 190 44.00 11.05 15.74
C CYS A 190 44.38 12.50 16.06
N HIS A 191 43.73 13.10 17.05
CA HIS A 191 43.81 14.55 17.31
C HIS A 191 44.92 15.00 18.26
N ARG A 192 45.52 14.07 19.02
CA ARG A 192 46.61 14.36 19.97
C ARG A 192 47.88 13.61 19.62
N ASP A 193 47.77 12.31 19.37
CA ASP A 193 48.94 11.43 19.23
C ASP A 193 49.49 11.38 17.79
N ASN A 194 48.60 11.46 16.79
CA ASN A 194 48.97 11.56 15.36
C ASN A 194 49.01 13.00 14.83
N ASN A 195 48.79 14.00 15.70
CA ASN A 195 48.88 15.43 15.40
C ASN A 195 48.06 15.91 14.18
N LEU A 196 46.94 15.23 13.87
CA LEU A 196 46.04 15.58 12.76
C LEU A 196 45.06 16.70 13.13
N ASN A 197 45.44 17.59 14.06
CA ASN A 197 44.60 18.70 14.47
C ASN A 197 45.00 19.98 13.72
N PRO A 198 44.17 20.54 12.82
CA PRO A 198 44.41 21.83 12.22
C PRO A 198 43.73 22.90 13.06
N ASP A 199 44.53 23.55 13.92
CA ASP A 199 44.41 24.96 14.36
C ASP A 199 44.72 25.13 15.87
N PRO A 200 45.93 25.62 16.22
CA PRO A 200 46.31 26.01 17.59
C PRO A 200 45.44 27.11 18.21
N SER A 201 44.62 27.82 17.42
CA SER A 201 43.78 28.93 17.90
C SER A 201 42.57 28.49 18.74
N LEU A 202 42.20 27.20 18.71
CA LEU A 202 41.01 26.68 19.40
C LEU A 202 41.23 26.34 20.88
N ASN A 203 42.48 26.33 21.38
CA ASN A 203 42.82 26.02 22.77
C ASN A 203 43.71 27.12 23.38
N PRO A 204 43.13 28.18 23.96
CA PRO A 204 43.89 29.33 24.48
C PRO A 204 44.76 29.00 25.73
N THR A 205 44.56 27.86 26.38
CA THR A 205 45.37 27.37 27.50
C THR A 205 45.63 25.85 27.39
N PRO A 206 46.84 25.41 27.00
CA PRO A 206 47.15 23.99 26.88
C PRO A 206 47.02 23.25 28.22
N ALA A 207 46.44 22.04 28.20
CA ALA A 207 46.37 21.18 29.38
C ALA A 207 47.79 20.78 29.86
N PRO A 208 48.02 20.56 31.17
CA PRO A 208 49.30 20.09 31.68
C PRO A 208 49.78 18.80 30.99
N PRO A 209 51.09 18.63 30.74
CA PRO A 209 51.64 17.40 30.19
C PRO A 209 51.23 16.17 31.02
N GLY A 210 50.78 15.10 30.35
CA GLY A 210 50.30 13.88 30.99
C GLY A 210 48.82 13.87 31.37
N THR A 211 48.07 14.97 31.15
CA THR A 211 46.61 14.99 31.33
C THR A 211 45.94 13.99 30.38
N ALA A 212 45.06 13.14 30.92
CA ALA A 212 44.30 12.16 30.15
C ALA A 212 43.42 12.84 29.09
N PRO A 213 43.24 12.24 27.89
CA PRO A 213 42.44 12.86 26.85
C PRO A 213 40.98 13.06 27.25
N GLY A 214 40.45 14.24 26.95
CA GLY A 214 39.09 14.66 27.28
C GLY A 214 38.60 15.71 26.29
N CYS A 215 37.32 15.63 25.93
CA CYS A 215 36.72 16.56 24.97
C CYS A 215 36.77 18.01 25.45
N TYR A 216 36.61 18.22 26.77
CA TYR A 216 36.37 19.52 27.42
C TYR A 216 37.48 19.99 28.38
N ASN A 217 38.63 19.31 28.41
CA ASN A 217 39.72 19.56 29.35
C ASN A 217 40.98 20.14 28.67
N ASN A 218 40.82 20.77 27.50
CA ASN A 218 41.88 21.38 26.68
C ASN A 218 42.94 20.40 26.15
N THR A 219 42.69 19.08 26.21
CA THR A 219 43.52 18.08 25.51
C THR A 219 43.02 17.77 24.10
N LEU A 220 41.80 18.19 23.75
CA LEU A 220 41.13 18.09 22.44
C LEU A 220 40.43 19.43 22.08
N CYS A 221 39.47 19.46 21.14
CA CYS A 221 38.98 20.68 20.47
C CYS A 221 37.99 21.59 21.24
N HIS A 222 37.38 21.15 22.34
CA HIS A 222 36.47 22.01 23.12
C HIS A 222 37.23 22.50 24.34
N GLY A 223 37.87 23.67 24.26
CA GLY A 223 38.46 24.33 25.44
C GLY A 223 37.44 24.55 26.59
N PRO A 224 37.64 25.44 27.57
CA PRO A 224 36.56 25.83 28.48
C PRO A 224 35.53 26.68 27.70
N VAL A 225 34.80 26.04 26.79
CA VAL A 225 33.68 26.61 26.04
C VAL A 225 32.52 26.73 27.01
N GLU A 226 31.73 27.80 26.86
CA GLU A 226 30.49 28.03 27.60
C GLU A 226 29.73 26.72 27.85
N ALA A 227 29.27 26.54 29.09
CA ALA A 227 28.63 25.31 29.52
C ALA A 227 27.53 24.90 28.51
N PRO A 228 27.41 23.60 28.15
CA PRO A 228 26.45 23.09 27.16
C PRO A 228 24.99 23.16 27.65
N HIS A 229 24.75 23.90 28.71
CA HIS A 229 23.46 24.15 29.35
C HIS A 229 23.47 25.57 29.92
N THR A 230 22.28 26.14 30.13
CA THR A 230 22.16 27.50 30.68
C THR A 230 22.82 27.61 32.07
N LEU A 231 23.29 28.81 32.40
CA LEU A 231 23.98 29.14 33.66
C LEU A 231 23.24 30.28 34.37
N GLY A 232 23.46 30.41 35.68
CA GLY A 232 22.97 31.54 36.47
C GLY A 232 21.69 31.29 37.29
N PRO A 233 21.08 32.36 37.86
CA PRO A 233 20.01 32.24 38.86
C PRO A 233 18.76 31.50 38.39
N THR A 234 18.43 31.57 37.10
CA THR A 234 17.29 30.84 36.50
C THR A 234 17.55 29.33 36.45
N TRP A 235 18.78 28.92 36.15
CA TRP A 235 19.19 27.51 36.11
C TRP A 235 19.12 26.82 37.48
N VAL A 236 19.37 27.57 38.56
CA VAL A 236 19.29 27.06 39.94
C VAL A 236 17.92 27.29 40.60
N ASN A 237 16.99 27.98 39.94
CA ASN A 237 15.65 28.25 40.48
C ASN A 237 14.69 27.08 40.18
N PRO A 238 14.18 26.35 41.19
CA PRO A 238 13.29 25.20 40.99
C PRO A 238 11.92 25.53 40.40
N THR A 239 11.54 26.81 40.32
CA THR A 239 10.32 27.25 39.64
C THR A 239 10.55 27.68 38.19
N SER A 240 11.80 27.68 37.72
CA SER A 240 12.12 27.98 36.33
C SER A 240 11.87 26.77 35.43
N ASN A 241 11.33 27.01 34.23
CA ASN A 241 11.29 26.01 33.16
C ASN A 241 12.69 25.65 32.62
N GLN A 242 13.72 26.41 32.99
CA GLN A 242 15.13 26.12 32.74
C GLN A 242 15.80 25.59 34.00
N PHE A 243 15.09 25.03 34.97
CA PHE A 243 15.73 24.50 36.16
C PHE A 243 16.63 23.30 35.83
N HIS A 244 17.86 23.28 36.36
CA HIS A 244 18.84 22.22 36.11
C HIS A 244 18.34 20.82 36.48
N GLY A 245 17.44 20.72 37.47
CA GLY A 245 16.81 19.46 37.85
C GLY A 245 16.02 18.80 36.71
N LEU A 246 15.45 19.57 35.78
CA LEU A 246 14.76 19.02 34.60
C LEU A 246 15.72 18.30 33.66
N THR A 247 16.92 18.86 33.47
CA THR A 247 17.96 18.29 32.62
C THR A 247 18.67 17.12 33.33
N ALA A 248 18.99 17.28 34.62
CA ALA A 248 19.60 16.23 35.43
C ALA A 248 18.73 14.96 35.52
N LYS A 249 17.39 15.11 35.50
CA LYS A 249 16.45 13.98 35.47
C LYS A 249 16.51 13.13 34.20
N GLN A 250 16.86 13.74 33.07
CA GLN A 250 16.94 13.02 31.81
C GLN A 250 18.16 12.08 31.86
N ASN A 251 19.31 12.58 32.31
CA ASN A 251 20.52 11.76 32.45
C ASN A 251 21.54 12.32 33.45
N LEU A 252 21.42 11.97 34.74
CA LEU A 252 22.35 12.43 35.78
C LEU A 252 23.80 11.95 35.55
N SER A 253 23.99 10.78 34.93
CA SER A 253 25.33 10.24 34.66
C SER A 253 26.15 11.17 33.75
N SER A 254 25.50 11.87 32.81
CA SER A 254 26.17 12.83 31.93
C SER A 254 26.71 14.05 32.67
N CYS A 255 26.09 14.44 33.78
CA CYS A 255 26.58 15.56 34.59
C CYS A 255 27.87 15.20 35.32
N GLN A 256 28.05 13.92 35.67
CA GLN A 256 29.25 13.42 36.34
C GLN A 256 30.50 13.50 35.44
N ASP A 257 30.33 13.44 34.11
CA ASP A 257 31.44 13.54 33.14
C ASP A 257 32.19 14.88 33.23
N CYS A 258 31.50 15.96 33.61
CA CYS A 258 32.09 17.30 33.71
C CYS A 258 32.20 17.78 35.17
N HIS A 259 31.19 17.54 35.99
CA HIS A 259 31.11 18.06 37.37
C HIS A 259 31.62 17.06 38.42
N GLY A 260 31.94 15.82 38.04
CA GLY A 260 32.37 14.76 38.94
C GLY A 260 33.42 13.83 38.36
N VAL A 261 33.49 12.61 38.89
CA VAL A 261 34.44 11.58 38.43
C VAL A 261 33.65 10.35 37.97
N PRO A 262 33.54 10.10 36.65
CA PRO A 262 32.81 8.97 36.10
C PRO A 262 33.22 7.62 36.71
N GLY A 263 32.23 6.77 36.98
CA GLY A 263 32.44 5.46 37.60
C GLY A 263 32.65 5.49 39.11
N THR A 264 32.57 6.67 39.74
CA THR A 264 32.59 6.83 41.19
C THR A 264 31.27 7.41 41.69
N ILE A 265 31.11 7.52 43.01
CA ILE A 265 29.99 8.21 43.65
C ILE A 265 30.22 9.73 43.83
N GLN A 266 31.22 10.30 43.15
CA GLN A 266 31.63 11.70 43.34
C GLN A 266 31.06 12.61 42.25
N PHE A 267 30.41 13.70 42.67
CA PHE A 267 29.94 14.80 41.82
C PHE A 267 30.71 16.08 42.12
N ASN A 268 32.00 15.91 42.38
CA ASN A 268 33.01 16.93 42.59
C ASN A 268 34.34 16.44 42.03
N GLY A 269 35.28 17.36 41.76
CA GLY A 269 36.61 17.00 41.26
C GLY A 269 36.67 16.68 39.76
N GLY A 270 35.58 16.95 39.02
CA GLY A 270 35.58 16.93 37.56
C GLY A 270 36.28 18.14 36.94
N SER A 271 36.24 18.24 35.61
CA SER A 271 36.85 19.34 34.87
C SER A 271 36.15 20.70 35.04
N ALA A 272 34.88 20.70 35.47
CA ALA A 272 34.11 21.91 35.72
C ALA A 272 34.35 22.46 37.14
N ALA A 273 34.47 23.79 37.25
CA ALA A 273 34.72 24.46 38.53
C ALA A 273 33.56 24.34 39.54
N THR A 274 32.33 24.15 39.06
CA THR A 274 31.13 24.00 39.89
C THR A 274 30.98 22.56 40.38
N SER A 275 30.96 22.37 41.70
CA SER A 275 30.71 21.08 42.36
C SER A 275 29.26 20.96 42.80
N CYS A 276 28.60 19.85 42.48
CA CYS A 276 27.22 19.59 42.92
C CYS A 276 27.13 19.27 44.41
N GLN A 277 28.21 18.72 44.98
CA GLN A 277 28.25 18.22 46.35
C GLN A 277 28.57 19.30 47.40
N THR A 278 28.71 20.58 47.01
CA THR A 278 28.86 21.65 48.00
C THR A 278 27.61 21.77 48.87
N SER A 279 27.80 22.14 50.14
CA SER A 279 26.69 22.33 51.11
C SER A 279 25.64 23.36 50.66
N THR A 280 25.99 24.21 49.68
CA THR A 280 25.13 25.23 49.08
C THR A 280 24.19 24.71 47.98
N CYS A 281 24.47 23.54 47.38
CA CYS A 281 23.68 23.01 46.25
C CYS A 281 22.95 21.71 46.62
N HIS A 282 23.67 20.67 47.05
CA HIS A 282 23.09 19.39 47.48
C HIS A 282 23.61 18.98 48.87
N PRO A 283 23.04 19.53 49.95
CA PRO A 283 23.56 19.33 51.31
C PRO A 283 23.33 17.92 51.89
N GLN A 284 22.53 17.07 51.22
CA GLN A 284 22.28 15.69 51.61
C GLN A 284 22.51 14.78 50.39
N ALA A 285 23.30 13.71 50.55
CA ALA A 285 23.48 12.64 49.56
C ALA A 285 24.05 13.05 48.18
N ARG A 286 25.00 14.01 48.16
CA ARG A 286 25.91 14.38 47.05
C ARG A 286 25.28 14.98 45.78
N ALA A 287 24.16 14.44 45.31
CA ALA A 287 23.44 14.85 44.09
C ALA A 287 21.91 14.97 44.30
N HIS A 288 21.39 14.71 45.50
CA HIS A 288 19.95 14.75 45.77
C HIS A 288 19.49 16.13 46.27
N PRO A 289 18.30 16.62 45.86
CA PRO A 289 17.65 17.75 46.52
C PRO A 289 17.07 17.32 47.88
N ILE A 290 17.07 18.23 48.86
CA ILE A 290 16.45 17.97 50.18
C ILE A 290 14.93 17.90 50.02
N ARG A 291 14.31 16.86 50.61
CA ARG A 291 12.88 16.46 50.48
C ARG A 291 12.52 15.91 49.08
N TRP A 292 12.53 14.59 48.98
CA TRP A 292 12.31 13.77 47.78
C TRP A 292 10.86 13.28 47.61
N TYR A 293 9.93 13.76 48.46
CA TYR A 293 8.53 13.31 48.39
C TYR A 293 7.46 14.32 48.91
N GLN A 294 7.81 15.43 49.54
CA GLN A 294 6.81 16.39 50.07
C GLN A 294 7.17 17.85 49.78
N ALA A 295 7.21 18.22 48.51
CA ALA A 295 7.06 19.62 48.13
C ALA A 295 5.54 19.95 48.08
N PRO A 296 5.06 21.03 48.73
CA PRO A 296 3.66 21.46 48.65
C PRO A 296 3.26 21.76 47.21
N GLN A 297 2.16 21.19 46.72
CA GLN A 297 1.55 21.58 45.44
C GLN A 297 0.85 22.94 45.61
N PRO A 298 0.96 23.90 44.65
CA PRO A 298 1.20 23.68 43.22
C PRO A 298 2.62 24.08 42.76
N PHE A 299 3.40 23.09 42.30
CA PHE A 299 4.62 23.31 41.51
C PHE A 299 4.32 22.93 40.05
N PRO A 300 4.13 23.89 39.14
CA PRO A 300 4.04 23.56 37.73
C PRO A 300 5.46 23.29 37.21
N THR A 301 5.71 22.05 36.75
CA THR A 301 6.81 21.55 35.88
C THR A 301 7.92 20.67 36.49
N TYR A 302 8.28 20.75 37.78
CA TYR A 302 9.33 19.88 38.35
C TYR A 302 8.86 19.10 39.59
N VAL A 303 8.83 17.76 39.48
CA VAL A 303 8.53 16.84 40.59
C VAL A 303 9.84 16.33 41.17
N SER A 304 10.14 16.48 42.45
CA SER A 304 11.39 15.95 43.04
C SER A 304 11.29 14.45 43.35
N SER A 305 11.13 13.60 42.32
CA SER A 305 10.97 12.15 42.44
C SER A 305 11.82 11.38 41.43
N HIS A 306 12.17 10.13 41.78
CA HIS A 306 12.86 9.17 40.90
C HIS A 306 11.92 8.54 39.85
N ARG A 307 10.59 8.66 39.99
CA ARG A 307 9.62 7.89 39.19
C ARG A 307 9.68 8.19 37.69
N ASP A 308 9.98 9.42 37.34
CA ASP A 308 10.00 10.00 36.00
C ASP A 308 11.42 10.35 35.52
N SER A 309 12.46 9.74 36.11
CA SER A 309 13.85 9.90 35.66
C SER A 309 14.13 9.06 34.41
N GLY A 310 14.70 9.67 33.38
CA GLY A 310 14.87 9.07 32.04
C GLY A 310 15.87 7.91 32.00
N ASN A 311 17.02 8.04 32.69
CA ASN A 311 18.06 7.01 32.77
C ASN A 311 18.20 6.40 34.17
N ARG A 312 17.05 6.08 34.80
CA ARG A 312 16.98 5.73 36.23
C ARG A 312 17.93 4.60 36.66
N ASN A 313 17.97 3.50 35.92
CA ASN A 313 18.78 2.34 36.34
C ASN A 313 20.28 2.66 36.31
N VAL A 314 20.76 3.37 35.29
CA VAL A 314 22.19 3.71 35.17
C VAL A 314 22.56 4.85 36.12
N ALA A 315 21.75 5.91 36.18
CA ALA A 315 22.00 7.07 37.03
C ALA A 315 21.94 6.72 38.52
N CYS A 316 20.96 5.91 38.94
CA CYS A 316 20.82 5.54 40.34
C CYS A 316 21.81 4.44 40.74
N ALA A 317 22.24 3.56 39.81
CA ALA A 317 23.28 2.57 40.06
C ALA A 317 24.63 3.19 40.44
N ILE A 318 24.86 4.47 40.12
CA ILE A 318 26.05 5.21 40.55
C ILE A 318 26.23 5.10 42.06
N CYS A 319 25.14 5.25 42.84
CA CYS A 319 25.19 5.25 44.31
C CYS A 319 24.44 4.08 44.94
N HIS A 320 23.35 3.61 44.33
CA HIS A 320 22.42 2.63 44.90
C HIS A 320 22.58 1.24 44.27
N LYS A 321 22.18 0.20 45.01
CA LYS A 321 21.93 -1.13 44.44
C LYS A 321 20.53 -1.14 43.83
N VAL A 322 20.44 -1.24 42.50
CA VAL A 322 19.20 -1.09 41.71
C VAL A 322 18.66 -2.40 41.13
N ASP A 323 19.44 -3.47 41.24
CA ASP A 323 19.24 -4.80 40.65
C ASP A 323 19.08 -5.90 41.73
N GLY A 324 19.01 -5.54 43.01
CA GLY A 324 18.76 -6.49 44.09
C GLY A 324 18.97 -5.93 45.49
N ALA A 325 18.84 -6.80 46.50
CA ALA A 325 19.16 -6.47 47.90
C ALA A 325 20.68 -6.30 48.10
N GLY A 326 21.07 -5.57 49.16
CA GLY A 326 22.47 -5.33 49.53
C GLY A 326 22.89 -3.87 49.45
N THR A 327 24.18 -3.60 49.63
CA THR A 327 24.77 -2.25 49.58
C THR A 327 25.14 -1.88 48.15
N GLY A 328 24.83 -0.64 47.74
CA GLY A 328 25.29 -0.08 46.47
C GLY A 328 26.75 0.41 46.54
N PRO A 329 27.26 1.05 45.48
CA PRO A 329 28.58 1.66 45.49
C PRO A 329 28.77 2.74 46.56
N ASP A 330 27.70 3.41 47.02
CA ASP A 330 27.73 4.15 48.28
C ASP A 330 27.21 3.25 49.41
N PRO A 331 28.07 2.86 50.38
CA PRO A 331 27.67 1.99 51.48
C PRO A 331 26.55 2.57 52.36
N ASN A 332 26.36 3.89 52.34
CA ASN A 332 25.32 4.58 53.11
C ASN A 332 24.03 4.79 52.29
N ALA A 333 24.03 4.44 51.01
CA ALA A 333 22.86 4.57 50.16
C ALA A 333 21.97 3.32 50.27
N PRO A 334 20.65 3.48 50.47
CA PRO A 334 19.73 2.35 50.55
C PRO A 334 19.64 1.63 49.20
N SER A 335 19.45 0.30 49.23
CA SER A 335 19.03 -0.45 48.05
C SER A 335 17.59 -0.12 47.68
N CYS A 336 17.26 -0.14 46.39
CA CYS A 336 15.88 -0.05 45.88
C CYS A 336 14.94 -1.13 46.42
N PHE A 337 15.49 -2.16 47.07
CA PHE A 337 14.80 -3.32 47.64
C PHE A 337 14.83 -3.32 49.19
N SER A 338 15.39 -2.28 49.82
CA SER A 338 15.54 -2.23 51.29
C SER A 338 14.31 -1.68 52.00
N ALA A 339 13.76 -2.38 52.98
CA ALA A 339 12.52 -1.98 53.65
C ALA A 339 12.68 -0.80 54.65
N SER A 340 13.91 -0.35 54.92
CA SER A 340 14.26 0.29 56.20
C SER A 340 14.65 1.78 56.11
N PHE A 341 14.49 2.44 54.96
CA PHE A 341 14.77 3.88 54.85
C PHE A 341 13.46 4.69 54.82
N ASN A 342 13.14 5.32 55.95
CA ASN A 342 12.13 6.36 56.24
C ASN A 342 10.74 6.33 55.53
N GLY A 343 10.29 5.18 55.04
CA GLY A 343 8.87 4.82 54.92
C GLY A 343 8.09 5.35 53.72
N ILE A 344 8.73 5.93 52.69
CA ILE A 344 8.02 6.39 51.47
C ILE A 344 8.67 5.90 50.15
N SER A 345 8.90 4.58 50.12
CA SER A 345 9.23 3.70 48.98
C SER A 345 10.66 3.17 48.94
N CYS A 346 10.84 1.98 49.53
CA CYS A 346 11.57 0.84 48.99
C CYS A 346 10.86 -0.42 49.54
N HIS A 347 10.39 -1.31 48.65
CA HIS A 347 9.65 -2.54 49.03
C HIS A 347 10.62 -3.71 49.10
N SER A 348 10.32 -4.73 49.93
CA SER A 348 11.15 -5.93 50.10
C SER A 348 11.34 -6.78 48.83
N GLY A 349 10.68 -6.41 47.70
CA GLY A 349 10.83 -7.03 46.38
C GLY A 349 11.10 -6.05 45.23
N GLY A 350 11.43 -4.79 45.51
CA GLY A 350 11.70 -3.76 44.48
C GLY A 350 10.45 -2.98 44.04
N PRO A 351 10.55 -2.12 43.01
CA PRO A 351 9.46 -1.23 42.61
C PRO A 351 8.20 -1.99 42.15
N GLY A 352 7.11 -1.91 42.92
CA GLY A 352 5.85 -2.61 42.59
C GLY A 352 4.62 -2.35 43.47
N GLY A 353 4.67 -1.44 44.46
CA GLY A 353 3.48 -1.07 45.24
C GLY A 353 2.43 -0.34 44.39
N VAL A 354 1.32 -1.05 44.12
CA VAL A 354 0.26 -0.76 43.13
C VAL A 354 0.83 -0.57 41.72
N THR A 355 1.10 -1.70 41.07
CA THR A 355 1.65 -1.79 39.70
C THR A 355 0.67 -1.40 38.60
N HIS A 356 -0.62 -1.28 38.87
CA HIS A 356 -1.60 -0.92 37.85
C HIS A 356 -2.96 -0.49 38.44
N PRO A 357 -3.71 0.40 37.75
CA PRO A 357 -5.10 0.71 38.08
C PRO A 357 -6.02 -0.51 37.90
N VAL A 358 -7.13 -0.56 38.66
CA VAL A 358 -8.15 -1.62 38.55
C VAL A 358 -9.40 -1.04 37.84
N PRO A 359 -9.93 -1.69 36.78
CA PRO A 359 -9.45 -2.94 36.18
C PRO A 359 -8.17 -2.75 35.34
N PHE A 360 -7.27 -3.73 35.40
CA PHE A 360 -6.04 -3.74 34.60
C PHE A 360 -6.27 -4.60 33.35
N GLN A 361 -6.22 -3.98 32.16
CA GLN A 361 -6.50 -4.65 30.88
C GLN A 361 -5.25 -4.96 30.07
N GLY A 362 -4.06 -4.83 30.69
CA GLY A 362 -2.81 -5.15 30.02
C GLY A 362 -2.73 -6.63 29.67
N THR A 363 -2.02 -6.93 28.58
CA THR A 363 -1.74 -8.32 28.14
C THR A 363 -1.09 -9.17 29.22
N ALA A 364 -0.29 -8.56 30.10
CA ALA A 364 0.28 -9.21 31.28
C ALA A 364 -0.79 -9.77 32.26
N HIS A 365 -1.99 -9.19 32.29
CA HIS A 365 -3.12 -9.72 33.08
C HIS A 365 -3.97 -10.68 32.26
N THR A 366 -4.35 -10.32 31.03
CA THR A 366 -5.30 -11.09 30.23
C THR A 366 -4.73 -12.37 29.62
N ALA A 367 -3.41 -12.53 29.59
CA ALA A 367 -2.72 -13.73 29.10
C ALA A 367 -1.98 -14.52 30.20
N THR A 368 -2.14 -14.15 31.47
CA THR A 368 -1.42 -14.82 32.56
C THR A 368 -1.94 -16.25 32.78
N ASN A 369 -1.03 -17.20 32.98
CA ASN A 369 -1.34 -18.58 33.35
C ASN A 369 -0.95 -18.82 34.81
N GLN A 370 -1.16 -20.04 35.34
CA GLN A 370 -0.84 -20.33 36.75
C GLN A 370 0.61 -20.00 37.12
N ALA A 371 1.58 -20.36 36.27
CA ALA A 371 2.98 -20.07 36.52
C ALA A 371 3.29 -18.56 36.47
N GLY A 372 2.68 -17.82 35.55
CA GLY A 372 2.80 -16.35 35.47
C GLY A 372 2.13 -15.64 36.64
N PHE A 373 0.98 -16.14 37.10
CA PHE A 373 0.33 -15.62 38.31
C PHE A 373 1.21 -15.87 39.55
N ASP A 374 1.73 -17.09 39.70
CA ASP A 374 2.57 -17.48 40.83
C ASP A 374 3.87 -16.65 40.88
N SER A 375 4.47 -16.37 39.72
CA SER A 375 5.67 -15.54 39.59
C SER A 375 5.43 -14.05 39.82
N ASP A 376 4.39 -13.49 39.16
CA ASP A 376 4.32 -12.04 38.96
C ASP A 376 3.18 -11.37 39.74
N CYS A 377 2.15 -12.13 40.13
CA CYS A 377 0.90 -11.58 40.68
C CYS A 377 0.61 -12.01 42.13
N SER A 378 1.04 -13.22 42.51
CA SER A 378 0.73 -13.87 43.80
C SER A 378 1.24 -13.09 45.02
N ALA A 379 2.24 -12.23 44.83
CA ALA A 379 2.76 -11.34 45.86
C ALA A 379 1.76 -10.25 46.29
N CYS A 380 0.76 -9.93 45.45
CA CYS A 380 -0.22 -8.88 45.70
C CYS A 380 -1.68 -9.39 45.65
N HIS A 381 -1.98 -10.30 44.74
CA HIS A 381 -3.33 -10.85 44.53
C HIS A 381 -3.45 -12.27 45.10
N ALA A 382 -4.65 -12.61 45.57
CA ALA A 382 -5.06 -13.99 45.76
C ALA A 382 -6.21 -14.35 44.80
N ILE A 383 -6.24 -15.62 44.38
CA ILE A 383 -7.33 -16.13 43.53
C ILE A 383 -8.62 -16.25 44.35
N THR A 384 -8.51 -16.81 45.56
CA THR A 384 -9.60 -16.96 46.55
C THR A 384 -9.08 -16.57 47.94
N GLY A 385 -9.98 -16.38 48.90
CA GLY A 385 -9.60 -16.05 50.28
C GLY A 385 -9.37 -14.55 50.48
N VAL A 386 -8.16 -14.15 50.90
CA VAL A 386 -7.80 -12.74 51.15
C VAL A 386 -6.51 -12.44 50.41
N SER A 387 -6.50 -11.37 49.61
CA SER A 387 -5.30 -10.93 48.90
C SER A 387 -4.19 -10.52 49.89
N PRO A 388 -2.91 -10.85 49.62
CA PRO A 388 -1.78 -10.38 50.42
C PRO A 388 -1.69 -8.86 50.55
N SER A 389 -2.14 -8.13 49.52
CA SER A 389 -2.31 -6.69 49.57
C SER A 389 -3.77 -6.32 49.87
N GLY A 390 -3.99 -5.55 50.94
CA GLY A 390 -5.33 -5.11 51.36
C GLY A 390 -6.05 -4.19 50.36
N THR A 391 -5.34 -3.63 49.37
CA THR A 391 -5.94 -2.81 48.30
C THR A 391 -6.12 -3.58 46.99
N ALA A 392 -5.65 -4.83 46.90
CA ALA A 392 -5.75 -5.65 45.70
C ALA A 392 -7.03 -6.51 45.73
N PRO A 393 -7.92 -6.42 44.73
CA PRO A 393 -9.10 -7.28 44.67
C PRO A 393 -8.70 -8.75 44.48
N LEU A 394 -9.54 -9.66 44.99
CA LEU A 394 -9.45 -11.08 44.63
C LEU A 394 -9.76 -11.26 43.14
N CYS A 395 -9.16 -12.26 42.50
CA CYS A 395 -9.50 -12.58 41.11
C CYS A 395 -11.01 -12.85 40.96
N THR A 396 -11.65 -13.50 41.94
CA THR A 396 -13.10 -13.80 41.91
C THR A 396 -14.01 -12.57 41.94
N VAL A 397 -13.51 -11.38 42.29
CA VAL A 397 -14.28 -10.13 42.18
C VAL A 397 -14.51 -9.78 40.70
N CYS A 398 -13.52 -10.05 39.86
CA CYS A 398 -13.56 -9.75 38.43
C CYS A 398 -13.98 -10.98 37.60
N HIS A 399 -13.66 -12.19 38.06
CA HIS A 399 -13.84 -13.48 37.39
C HIS A 399 -14.85 -14.36 38.16
N GLN A 400 -16.14 -14.24 37.80
CA GLN A 400 -17.24 -14.78 38.61
C GLN A 400 -17.44 -16.30 38.51
N SER A 401 -16.97 -16.94 37.43
CA SER A 401 -17.13 -18.38 37.22
C SER A 401 -16.16 -19.26 38.02
N GLY A 402 -15.30 -18.66 38.86
CA GLY A 402 -14.36 -19.38 39.74
C GLY A 402 -12.91 -18.92 39.57
N THR A 403 -11.96 -19.86 39.60
CA THR A 403 -10.53 -19.54 39.45
C THR A 403 -10.25 -18.98 38.05
N ALA A 404 -9.62 -17.81 37.97
CA ALA A 404 -9.42 -17.07 36.71
C ALA A 404 -8.45 -17.73 35.72
N LEU A 405 -7.75 -18.78 36.14
CA LEU A 405 -6.63 -19.40 35.43
C LEU A 405 -7.04 -20.58 34.52
N PRO A 406 -8.03 -21.44 34.88
CA PRO A 406 -8.59 -22.42 33.94
C PRO A 406 -9.67 -21.85 33.01
N PHE A 407 -10.34 -20.75 33.37
CA PHE A 407 -11.41 -20.13 32.58
C PHE A 407 -10.91 -18.88 31.86
N ALA A 408 -10.19 -19.05 30.76
CA ALA A 408 -9.73 -17.95 29.92
C ALA A 408 -10.89 -17.35 29.10
N ASN A 409 -10.83 -16.04 28.81
CA ASN A 409 -11.78 -15.30 27.97
C ASN A 409 -13.20 -15.19 28.57
N CYS A 410 -14.24 -15.37 27.76
CA CYS A 410 -15.65 -15.12 28.11
C CYS A 410 -16.16 -16.02 29.24
N THR A 411 -15.73 -17.29 29.27
CA THR A 411 -16.15 -18.31 30.25
C THR A 411 -15.77 -17.97 31.68
N SER A 412 -14.96 -16.93 31.86
CA SER A 412 -14.69 -16.37 33.17
C SER A 412 -15.90 -15.70 33.83
N CYS A 413 -16.91 -15.31 33.05
CA CYS A 413 -18.12 -14.64 33.55
C CYS A 413 -19.41 -15.29 33.00
N HIS A 414 -19.42 -15.72 31.74
CA HIS A 414 -20.59 -16.32 31.08
C HIS A 414 -20.17 -17.30 29.98
N ALA A 415 -21.05 -18.21 29.56
CA ALA A 415 -20.78 -19.09 28.42
C ALA A 415 -20.52 -18.30 27.12
N ARG A 416 -19.84 -18.91 26.13
CA ARG A 416 -19.70 -18.34 24.78
C ARG A 416 -20.42 -19.26 23.78
N PRO A 417 -21.54 -18.83 23.19
CA PRO A 417 -22.34 -17.64 23.53
C PRO A 417 -23.05 -17.74 24.90
N PRO A 418 -23.60 -16.64 25.46
CA PRO A 418 -24.40 -16.70 26.68
C PRO A 418 -25.59 -17.68 26.55
N SER A 419 -25.76 -18.53 27.56
CA SER A 419 -26.67 -19.68 27.57
C SER A 419 -27.42 -19.90 28.89
N GLY A 420 -27.15 -19.11 29.93
CA GLY A 420 -27.78 -19.23 31.25
C GLY A 420 -29.14 -18.54 31.38
N THR A 421 -29.62 -18.39 32.61
CA THR A 421 -30.89 -17.70 32.92
C THR A 421 -30.72 -16.47 33.81
N VAL A 422 -29.49 -16.13 34.17
CA VAL A 422 -29.17 -15.07 35.15
C VAL A 422 -28.02 -14.22 34.62
N TYR A 423 -28.18 -12.90 34.68
CA TYR A 423 -27.16 -11.94 34.27
C TYR A 423 -25.79 -12.20 34.96
N PRO A 424 -24.67 -12.14 34.23
CA PRO A 424 -24.53 -11.76 32.81
C PRO A 424 -24.74 -12.90 31.81
N ASP A 425 -24.98 -14.14 32.26
CA ASP A 425 -25.20 -15.30 31.40
C ASP A 425 -26.70 -15.52 31.12
N VAL A 426 -27.24 -14.80 30.14
CA VAL A 426 -28.66 -14.89 29.75
C VAL A 426 -28.79 -15.44 28.35
N ALA A 427 -29.50 -16.56 28.22
CA ALA A 427 -29.82 -17.20 26.96
C ALA A 427 -30.71 -16.31 26.08
N GLY A 428 -30.62 -16.58 24.79
CA GLY A 428 -31.47 -15.97 23.77
C GLY A 428 -31.22 -16.69 22.45
N ARG A 429 -31.35 -16.00 21.33
CA ARG A 429 -31.10 -16.59 20.01
C ARG A 429 -29.62 -16.56 19.60
N HIS A 430 -28.69 -16.41 20.54
CA HIS A 430 -27.26 -16.43 20.24
C HIS A 430 -26.86 -17.74 19.55
N ALA A 431 -27.23 -18.91 20.09
CA ALA A 431 -26.87 -20.20 19.48
C ALA A 431 -27.38 -20.34 18.03
N THR A 432 -28.55 -19.77 17.73
CA THR A 432 -29.10 -19.76 16.36
C THR A 432 -28.26 -18.88 15.42
N HIS A 433 -27.86 -17.69 15.86
CA HIS A 433 -27.04 -16.80 15.05
C HIS A 433 -25.58 -17.29 14.94
N ASP A 434 -25.03 -17.83 16.02
CA ASP A 434 -23.67 -18.36 16.10
C ASP A 434 -23.49 -19.62 15.24
N ALA A 435 -24.58 -20.35 14.96
CA ALA A 435 -24.60 -21.47 14.03
C ALA A 435 -24.56 -21.04 12.55
N LEU A 436 -24.79 -19.76 12.24
CA LEU A 436 -24.70 -19.25 10.87
C LEU A 436 -23.24 -18.97 10.51
N ALA A 437 -22.78 -19.52 9.39
CA ALA A 437 -21.46 -19.24 8.87
C ALA A 437 -21.27 -17.72 8.69
N SER A 438 -20.09 -17.22 9.06
CA SER A 438 -19.74 -15.77 9.10
C SER A 438 -20.36 -14.94 10.23
N VAL A 439 -21.27 -15.49 11.04
CA VAL A 439 -21.74 -14.85 12.29
C VAL A 439 -21.13 -15.54 13.52
N THR A 440 -20.67 -16.78 13.37
CA THR A 440 -19.97 -17.55 14.41
C THR A 440 -18.84 -16.76 15.05
N GLY A 441 -18.96 -16.51 16.35
CA GLY A 441 -17.95 -15.87 17.18
C GLY A 441 -17.81 -14.35 17.01
N VAL A 442 -18.68 -13.69 16.23
CA VAL A 442 -18.61 -12.26 15.90
C VAL A 442 -19.63 -11.44 16.71
N CYS A 443 -19.28 -11.11 17.96
CA CYS A 443 -20.18 -10.41 18.89
C CYS A 443 -20.34 -8.91 18.56
N GLY A 444 -19.26 -8.25 18.12
CA GLY A 444 -19.22 -6.81 17.86
C GLY A 444 -20.20 -6.32 16.80
N THR A 445 -20.70 -7.20 15.93
CA THR A 445 -21.74 -6.86 14.94
C THR A 445 -23.04 -6.42 15.59
N CYS A 446 -23.44 -7.10 16.66
CA CYS A 446 -24.67 -6.81 17.41
C CYS A 446 -24.41 -5.99 18.68
N HIS A 447 -23.18 -6.01 19.18
CA HIS A 447 -22.77 -5.33 20.40
C HIS A 447 -21.59 -4.38 20.12
N ASN A 448 -21.80 -3.41 19.22
CA ASN A 448 -20.76 -2.46 18.79
C ASN A 448 -20.12 -1.74 19.99
N GLY A 449 -18.78 -1.82 20.09
CA GLY A 449 -18.00 -1.26 21.20
C GLY A 449 -18.00 -2.11 22.49
N LEU A 450 -18.75 -3.21 22.52
CA LEU A 450 -18.83 -4.16 23.64
C LEU A 450 -18.29 -5.54 23.26
N ASP A 451 -17.31 -5.61 22.35
CA ASP A 451 -16.65 -6.87 22.05
C ASP A 451 -15.72 -7.31 23.21
N ASN A 452 -15.25 -8.56 23.16
CA ASN A 452 -14.38 -9.14 24.19
C ASN A 452 -13.14 -8.25 24.44
N GLY A 453 -12.77 -8.10 25.72
CA GLY A 453 -11.60 -7.33 26.14
C GLY A 453 -11.82 -5.82 26.24
N SER A 454 -13.01 -5.30 25.93
CA SER A 454 -13.29 -3.87 26.09
C SER A 454 -13.69 -3.50 27.54
N LEU A 455 -13.23 -2.34 28.03
CA LEU A 455 -13.67 -1.79 29.32
C LEU A 455 -15.20 -1.64 29.40
N ALA A 456 -15.82 -1.32 28.27
CA ALA A 456 -17.25 -1.13 28.16
C ALA A 456 -18.03 -2.46 28.29
N HIS A 457 -17.49 -3.55 27.73
CA HIS A 457 -17.99 -4.91 27.93
C HIS A 457 -17.85 -5.32 29.40
N TYR A 458 -16.65 -5.15 29.98
CA TYR A 458 -16.37 -5.47 31.39
C TYR A 458 -17.33 -4.74 32.35
N ASN A 459 -17.49 -3.42 32.21
CA ASN A 459 -18.33 -2.62 33.10
C ASN A 459 -19.83 -3.00 33.03
N ARG A 460 -20.28 -3.56 31.91
CA ARG A 460 -21.65 -4.07 31.77
C ARG A 460 -21.73 -5.47 32.35
N ALA A 461 -20.93 -6.41 31.84
CA ALA A 461 -20.96 -7.82 32.27
C ALA A 461 -20.74 -7.98 33.79
N ASN A 462 -19.89 -7.14 34.37
CA ASN A 462 -19.62 -7.12 35.79
C ASN A 462 -19.89 -5.71 36.33
N ALA A 463 -20.94 -5.54 37.11
CA ALA A 463 -21.22 -4.25 37.74
C ALA A 463 -20.20 -3.97 38.83
N ARG A 464 -19.13 -3.31 38.43
CA ARG A 464 -18.21 -2.67 39.35
C ARG A 464 -19.04 -1.93 40.41
N PRO A 465 -18.72 -2.06 41.71
CA PRO A 465 -19.51 -1.41 42.76
C PRO A 465 -19.82 0.06 42.42
N GLY A 466 -21.11 0.42 42.38
CA GLY A 466 -21.59 1.73 41.94
C GLY A 466 -21.93 1.87 40.44
N LYS A 467 -21.87 0.79 39.65
CA LYS A 467 -22.25 0.74 38.22
C LYS A 467 -23.39 -0.24 37.93
N ASP A 468 -24.15 -0.64 38.95
CA ASP A 468 -25.24 -1.61 38.85
C ASP A 468 -26.32 -1.23 37.84
N ALA A 469 -26.54 0.07 37.65
CA ALA A 469 -27.47 0.61 36.65
C ALA A 469 -27.10 0.26 35.19
N LEU A 470 -25.87 -0.22 34.93
CA LEU A 470 -25.45 -0.67 33.60
C LEU A 470 -25.84 -2.14 33.31
N ARG A 471 -26.37 -2.88 34.30
CA ARG A 471 -26.87 -4.26 34.13
C ARG A 471 -28.30 -4.21 33.62
N ILE A 472 -28.46 -4.15 32.31
CA ILE A 472 -29.77 -4.18 31.65
C ILE A 472 -29.93 -5.56 31.02
N PRO A 473 -30.80 -6.45 31.56
CA PRO A 473 -31.13 -7.71 30.92
C PRO A 473 -32.35 -7.57 29.98
N PRO A 474 -32.27 -8.10 28.75
CA PRO A 474 -31.08 -8.60 28.07
C PRO A 474 -30.16 -7.44 27.61
N GLY A 475 -28.86 -7.72 27.50
CA GLY A 475 -27.83 -6.70 27.25
C GLY A 475 -28.12 -5.85 26.01
N ASP A 476 -27.81 -4.55 26.10
CA ASP A 476 -28.01 -3.59 25.00
C ASP A 476 -27.35 -4.09 23.70
N ALA A 477 -28.16 -4.24 22.65
CA ALA A 477 -27.64 -4.43 21.30
C ALA A 477 -27.43 -3.05 20.65
N ALA A 478 -26.24 -2.86 20.10
CA ALA A 478 -25.87 -1.72 19.30
C ALA A 478 -25.34 -2.26 17.98
N ILE A 479 -26.20 -2.28 16.97
CA ILE A 479 -25.88 -2.90 15.69
C ILE A 479 -24.98 -1.94 14.90
N LEU A 480 -23.94 -2.47 14.25
CA LEU A 480 -23.06 -1.64 13.41
C LEU A 480 -23.85 -1.01 12.27
N ALA A 481 -23.60 0.28 11.99
CA ALA A 481 -24.30 1.03 10.95
C ALA A 481 -24.18 0.44 9.54
N THR A 482 -23.17 -0.41 9.29
CA THR A 482 -23.01 -1.19 8.05
C THR A 482 -24.18 -2.14 7.80
N TYR A 483 -24.94 -2.53 8.84
CA TYR A 483 -26.12 -3.39 8.75
C TYR A 483 -27.44 -2.61 8.82
N ASN A 484 -27.40 -1.29 8.62
CA ASN A 484 -28.61 -0.51 8.44
C ASN A 484 -29.33 -0.96 7.17
N ALA A 485 -30.63 -1.17 7.29
CA ALA A 485 -31.50 -1.26 6.14
C ALA A 485 -31.56 0.07 5.37
N LYS A 486 -31.95 0.02 4.11
CA LYS A 486 -32.26 1.20 3.29
C LYS A 486 -33.43 1.99 3.87
N ALA A 487 -34.36 1.32 4.56
CA ALA A 487 -35.46 1.94 5.28
C ALA A 487 -35.03 2.83 6.48
N GLY A 488 -33.83 2.64 7.05
CA GLY A 488 -33.35 3.46 8.17
C GLY A 488 -32.28 2.80 9.03
N ALA A 489 -31.90 3.49 10.11
CA ALA A 489 -30.90 2.99 11.05
C ALA A 489 -31.41 1.75 11.80
N ALA A 490 -30.55 0.74 11.91
CA ALA A 490 -30.79 -0.45 12.71
C ALA A 490 -31.00 -0.06 14.18
N SER A 491 -32.01 -0.65 14.80
CA SER A 491 -32.37 -0.35 16.19
C SER A 491 -32.78 -1.62 16.93
N PHE A 492 -32.54 -1.63 18.24
CA PHE A 492 -33.01 -2.66 19.15
C PHE A 492 -33.94 -2.05 20.19
N ASP A 493 -35.08 -2.69 20.43
CA ASP A 493 -36.04 -2.33 21.47
C ASP A 493 -35.85 -3.24 22.69
N ASN A 494 -35.35 -2.67 23.78
CA ASN A 494 -35.07 -3.39 25.03
C ASN A 494 -36.33 -3.86 25.77
N ALA A 495 -37.52 -3.31 25.49
CA ALA A 495 -38.77 -3.74 26.11
C ALA A 495 -39.41 -4.89 25.32
N ALA A 496 -39.44 -4.78 23.99
CA ALA A 496 -40.01 -5.80 23.11
C ALA A 496 -39.02 -6.94 22.81
N LEU A 497 -37.72 -6.71 23.02
CA LEU A 497 -36.61 -7.57 22.62
C LEU A 497 -36.58 -7.82 21.11
N THR A 498 -36.85 -6.78 20.33
CA THR A 498 -36.95 -6.88 18.86
C THR A 498 -35.91 -6.00 18.19
N CYS A 499 -35.45 -6.44 17.02
CA CYS A 499 -34.60 -5.65 16.15
C CYS A 499 -35.44 -5.08 15.00
N ALA A 500 -35.18 -3.85 14.57
CA ALA A 500 -35.83 -3.23 13.42
C ALA A 500 -34.79 -2.58 12.50
N ASN A 501 -35.14 -2.43 11.22
CA ASN A 501 -34.27 -1.85 10.18
C ASN A 501 -32.89 -2.50 10.08
N VAL A 502 -32.81 -3.81 10.37
CA VAL A 502 -31.57 -4.58 10.24
C VAL A 502 -31.56 -5.25 8.89
N SER A 503 -30.51 -5.04 8.11
CA SER A 503 -30.40 -5.65 6.77
C SER A 503 -30.42 -7.19 6.83
N CYS A 504 -29.89 -7.79 7.91
CA CYS A 504 -29.92 -9.24 8.13
C CYS A 504 -31.31 -9.85 8.25
N HIS A 505 -32.31 -9.05 8.62
CA HIS A 505 -33.70 -9.47 8.75
C HIS A 505 -34.56 -8.98 7.57
N GLY A 506 -33.93 -8.45 6.51
CA GLY A 506 -34.65 -7.87 5.37
C GLY A 506 -35.42 -6.61 5.73
N ALA A 507 -34.90 -5.81 6.66
CA ALA A 507 -35.52 -4.57 7.15
C ALA A 507 -36.89 -4.73 7.83
N VAL A 508 -37.31 -5.96 8.15
CA VAL A 508 -38.54 -6.19 8.92
C VAL A 508 -38.24 -6.09 10.42
N THR A 509 -39.27 -5.76 11.20
CA THR A 509 -39.20 -5.93 12.65
C THR A 509 -39.10 -7.41 12.97
N ALA A 510 -37.96 -7.82 13.54
CA ALA A 510 -37.71 -9.18 13.93
C ALA A 510 -38.66 -9.59 15.08
N PRO A 511 -39.05 -10.87 15.15
CA PRO A 511 -39.67 -11.43 16.34
C PRO A 511 -38.80 -11.26 17.59
N SER A 512 -39.40 -11.44 18.77
CA SER A 512 -38.67 -11.36 20.05
C SER A 512 -37.42 -12.26 20.04
N TRP A 513 -36.29 -11.69 20.44
CA TRP A 513 -34.98 -12.34 20.55
C TRP A 513 -34.98 -13.55 21.48
N GLN A 514 -35.95 -13.69 22.38
CA GLN A 514 -36.01 -14.84 23.29
C GLN A 514 -36.93 -15.95 22.76
N THR A 515 -38.06 -15.58 22.16
CA THR A 515 -39.16 -16.53 21.89
C THR A 515 -39.50 -16.69 20.41
N GLY A 516 -39.14 -15.74 19.56
CA GLY A 516 -39.54 -15.72 18.15
C GLY A 516 -38.52 -16.37 17.20
N THR A 517 -38.94 -16.65 15.96
CA THR A 517 -38.10 -17.18 14.87
C THR A 517 -38.58 -16.64 13.52
N ILE A 518 -37.67 -16.51 12.54
CA ILE A 518 -38.01 -16.20 11.15
C ILE A 518 -37.81 -17.47 10.32
N PRO A 519 -38.83 -17.97 9.59
CA PRO A 519 -38.73 -19.25 8.88
C PRO A 519 -38.02 -19.09 7.53
N VAL A 520 -36.70 -18.91 7.55
CA VAL A 520 -35.85 -18.56 6.38
C VAL A 520 -35.83 -19.59 5.23
N ASN A 521 -36.34 -20.81 5.46
CA ASN A 521 -36.38 -21.90 4.46
C ASN A 521 -37.78 -22.14 3.87
N THR A 522 -38.71 -21.19 4.04
CA THR A 522 -40.09 -21.30 3.54
C THR A 522 -40.37 -20.16 2.58
N ASP A 523 -41.25 -20.36 1.59
CA ASP A 523 -41.67 -19.29 0.67
C ASP A 523 -42.17 -18.04 1.44
N ALA A 524 -42.96 -18.24 2.50
CA ALA A 524 -43.44 -17.15 3.35
C ALA A 524 -42.30 -16.38 4.03
N GLY A 525 -41.28 -17.07 4.55
CA GLY A 525 -40.12 -16.42 5.15
C GLY A 525 -39.23 -15.72 4.13
N CYS A 526 -39.02 -16.33 2.96
CA CYS A 526 -38.32 -15.69 1.85
C CYS A 526 -39.02 -14.37 1.46
N ARG A 527 -40.34 -14.38 1.25
CA ARG A 527 -41.12 -13.18 0.89
C ARG A 527 -41.20 -12.14 2.01
N GLN A 528 -41.05 -12.57 3.26
CA GLN A 528 -40.98 -11.65 4.40
C GLN A 528 -39.71 -10.79 4.33
N CYS A 529 -38.55 -11.40 4.06
CA CYS A 529 -37.27 -10.70 3.97
C CYS A 529 -37.03 -10.08 2.59
N HIS A 530 -37.50 -10.71 1.52
CA HIS A 530 -37.30 -10.31 0.13
C HIS A 530 -38.60 -9.78 -0.48
N LYS A 531 -38.81 -8.46 -0.33
CA LYS A 531 -39.97 -7.80 -0.92
C LYS A 531 -39.72 -7.52 -2.38
N ILE A 532 -40.55 -8.09 -3.26
CA ILE A 532 -40.59 -7.73 -4.69
C ILE A 532 -40.76 -6.21 -4.78
N GLY A 533 -39.93 -5.56 -5.57
CA GLY A 533 -40.14 -4.15 -5.85
C GLY A 533 -39.98 -3.82 -7.32
N THR A 534 -39.88 -2.53 -7.59
CA THR A 534 -40.05 -1.94 -8.93
C THR A 534 -38.73 -1.66 -9.64
N ALA A 535 -37.61 -1.81 -8.93
CA ALA A 535 -36.27 -1.60 -9.44
C ALA A 535 -35.26 -2.38 -8.58
N ALA A 536 -34.04 -2.57 -9.09
CA ALA A 536 -32.97 -3.19 -8.33
C ALA A 536 -32.80 -2.45 -7.00
N GLN A 537 -32.63 -3.19 -5.89
CA GLN A 537 -32.45 -2.64 -4.54
C GLN A 537 -33.64 -1.81 -4.03
N THR A 538 -34.83 -1.94 -4.60
CA THR A 538 -36.02 -1.17 -4.22
C THR A 538 -37.17 -2.14 -3.97
N PRO A 539 -37.89 -2.08 -2.82
CA PRO A 539 -37.76 -1.08 -1.75
C PRO A 539 -36.51 -1.24 -0.88
N GLU A 540 -35.86 -2.40 -0.95
CA GLU A 540 -34.77 -2.76 -0.04
C GLU A 540 -33.60 -3.41 -0.81
N ASN A 541 -32.39 -3.39 -0.25
CA ASN A 541 -31.16 -3.85 -0.92
C ASN A 541 -31.23 -5.29 -1.43
N ASN A 542 -32.02 -6.13 -0.75
CA ASN A 542 -32.22 -7.54 -1.05
C ASN A 542 -33.52 -7.80 -1.85
N SER A 543 -34.07 -6.80 -2.54
CA SER A 543 -35.30 -6.95 -3.33
C SER A 543 -35.07 -7.81 -4.59
N PRO A 544 -35.91 -8.85 -4.84
CA PRO A 544 -35.85 -9.69 -6.02
C PRO A 544 -36.43 -8.94 -7.23
N PHE A 545 -35.63 -8.03 -7.77
CA PHE A 545 -35.88 -7.34 -9.04
C PHE A 545 -34.83 -7.69 -10.11
N SER A 546 -33.69 -8.30 -9.73
CA SER A 546 -32.70 -8.77 -10.69
C SER A 546 -33.23 -9.95 -11.51
N GLY A 547 -32.62 -10.21 -12.67
CA GLY A 547 -32.90 -11.44 -13.38
C GLY A 547 -34.26 -11.47 -14.10
N LEU A 548 -34.78 -12.69 -14.24
CA LEU A 548 -36.13 -12.98 -14.73
C LEU A 548 -37.12 -13.23 -13.57
N HIS A 549 -36.80 -12.78 -12.35
CA HIS A 549 -37.70 -12.93 -11.18
C HIS A 549 -39.07 -12.30 -11.43
N ALA A 550 -39.12 -11.12 -12.06
CA ALA A 550 -40.39 -10.47 -12.39
C ALA A 550 -41.28 -11.32 -13.31
N ALA A 551 -40.69 -12.01 -14.31
CA ALA A 551 -41.44 -12.89 -15.20
C ALA A 551 -42.04 -14.06 -14.42
N HIS A 552 -41.23 -14.82 -13.68
CA HIS A 552 -41.68 -16.00 -12.95
C HIS A 552 -42.66 -15.66 -11.80
N LEU A 553 -42.45 -14.54 -11.12
CA LEU A 553 -43.36 -14.10 -10.06
C LEU A 553 -44.67 -13.52 -10.62
N SER A 554 -44.72 -13.19 -11.92
CA SER A 554 -45.93 -12.71 -12.62
C SER A 554 -46.69 -13.81 -13.38
N THR A 555 -46.06 -14.96 -13.66
CA THR A 555 -46.69 -16.08 -14.37
C THR A 555 -47.55 -16.93 -13.43
N THR A 556 -48.76 -17.26 -13.87
CA THR A 556 -49.72 -18.12 -13.13
C THR A 556 -49.90 -19.51 -13.77
N VAL A 557 -49.04 -19.90 -14.70
CA VAL A 557 -49.12 -21.21 -15.37
C VAL A 557 -48.83 -22.30 -14.34
N GLY A 558 -49.87 -22.92 -13.79
CA GLY A 558 -49.77 -23.98 -12.77
C GLY A 558 -49.96 -23.53 -11.31
N GLY A 559 -50.07 -22.22 -11.05
CA GLY A 559 -50.18 -21.65 -9.70
C GLY A 559 -49.21 -20.47 -9.48
N ALA A 560 -49.16 -19.93 -8.26
CA ALA A 560 -48.16 -18.93 -7.90
C ALA A 560 -46.80 -19.62 -7.67
N ILE A 561 -45.79 -19.28 -8.48
CA ILE A 561 -44.43 -19.83 -8.35
C ILE A 561 -43.86 -19.47 -6.96
N LEU A 562 -43.36 -20.49 -6.26
CA LEU A 562 -42.78 -20.36 -4.92
C LEU A 562 -41.27 -20.17 -4.98
N CYS A 563 -40.70 -19.37 -4.07
CA CYS A 563 -39.24 -19.18 -3.99
C CYS A 563 -38.50 -20.52 -3.82
N THR A 564 -39.08 -21.45 -3.05
CA THR A 564 -38.50 -22.76 -2.75
C THR A 564 -38.52 -23.75 -3.91
N GLU A 565 -39.19 -23.44 -5.03
CA GLU A 565 -39.14 -24.27 -6.25
C GLU A 565 -37.84 -24.03 -7.05
N CYS A 566 -37.27 -22.84 -6.88
CA CYS A 566 -36.03 -22.44 -7.56
C CYS A 566 -34.86 -22.32 -6.60
N HIS A 567 -35.08 -22.07 -5.31
CA HIS A 567 -34.03 -21.86 -4.31
C HIS A 567 -34.08 -22.92 -3.22
N ASN A 568 -32.91 -23.45 -2.87
CA ASN A 568 -32.72 -24.32 -1.74
C ASN A 568 -31.53 -23.84 -0.88
N MET A 569 -31.86 -23.32 0.29
CA MET A 569 -30.90 -22.85 1.31
C MET A 569 -30.09 -23.98 1.95
N ALA A 570 -30.47 -25.24 1.73
CA ALA A 570 -29.80 -26.43 2.24
C ALA A 570 -29.02 -27.20 1.16
N ASN A 571 -28.85 -26.65 -0.04
CA ASN A 571 -28.21 -27.34 -1.18
C ASN A 571 -26.69 -27.58 -1.01
N GLY A 572 -26.10 -27.17 0.11
CA GLY A 572 -24.69 -27.41 0.43
C GLY A 572 -23.68 -26.58 -0.35
N THR A 573 -24.13 -25.69 -1.24
CA THR A 573 -23.24 -24.76 -1.95
C THR A 573 -22.64 -23.72 -1.00
N THR A 574 -21.48 -23.17 -1.36
CA THR A 574 -20.82 -22.10 -0.58
C THR A 574 -21.75 -20.93 -0.35
N GLY A 575 -22.55 -20.54 -1.35
CA GLY A 575 -23.45 -19.40 -1.25
C GLY A 575 -24.76 -19.66 -0.54
N ALA A 576 -25.23 -20.90 -0.45
CA ALA A 576 -26.25 -21.28 0.52
C ALA A 576 -25.74 -21.15 1.96
N GLY A 577 -24.49 -21.60 2.22
CA GLY A 577 -23.82 -21.38 3.51
C GLY A 577 -23.53 -19.91 3.82
N ASN A 578 -23.21 -19.12 2.79
CA ASN A 578 -22.81 -17.72 2.91
C ASN A 578 -23.91 -16.71 2.58
N HIS A 579 -25.18 -17.14 2.51
CA HIS A 579 -26.29 -16.25 2.15
C HIS A 579 -26.34 -14.99 3.03
N PHE A 580 -26.03 -15.14 4.31
CA PHE A 580 -26.03 -14.05 5.29
C PHE A 580 -24.71 -13.24 5.35
N GLN A 581 -23.71 -13.56 4.52
CA GLN A 581 -22.37 -12.97 4.62
C GLN A 581 -22.29 -11.51 4.11
N PHE A 582 -23.03 -11.18 3.05
CA PHE A 582 -22.90 -9.90 2.34
C PHE A 582 -24.13 -9.00 2.49
N LEU A 583 -24.84 -9.10 3.62
CA LEU A 583 -26.06 -8.35 3.90
C LEU A 583 -25.83 -6.84 4.12
N ASN A 584 -24.57 -6.42 4.20
CA ASN A 584 -24.16 -5.01 4.18
C ASN A 584 -23.87 -4.50 2.75
N THR A 585 -24.03 -5.34 1.72
CA THR A 585 -23.83 -4.98 0.32
C THR A 585 -25.17 -4.92 -0.41
N ALA A 586 -25.22 -4.13 -1.48
CA ALA A 586 -26.44 -3.91 -2.25
C ALA A 586 -26.65 -4.97 -3.36
N GLN A 587 -25.82 -6.01 -3.43
CA GLN A 587 -25.83 -6.98 -4.54
C GLN A 587 -26.52 -8.29 -4.14
N MET A 588 -27.67 -8.55 -4.75
CA MET A 588 -28.41 -9.80 -4.56
C MET A 588 -27.76 -10.99 -5.27
N GLU A 589 -27.16 -10.79 -6.44
CA GLU A 589 -26.55 -11.83 -7.28
C GLU A 589 -25.13 -12.25 -6.84
N GLY A 590 -24.78 -11.98 -5.57
CA GLY A 590 -23.59 -12.51 -4.93
C GLY A 590 -23.73 -14.02 -4.62
N PRO A 591 -23.26 -14.50 -3.45
CA PRO A 591 -23.41 -15.92 -3.10
C PRO A 591 -24.86 -16.41 -3.08
N ALA A 592 -25.85 -15.53 -2.89
CA ALA A 592 -27.25 -15.94 -2.92
C ALA A 592 -27.68 -16.59 -4.25
N GLY A 593 -27.03 -16.25 -5.39
CA GLY A 593 -27.28 -16.93 -6.67
C GLY A 593 -26.91 -18.43 -6.64
N GLN A 594 -26.07 -18.87 -5.71
CA GLN A 594 -25.71 -20.28 -5.54
C GLN A 594 -26.77 -21.08 -4.75
N THR A 595 -27.78 -20.42 -4.17
CA THR A 595 -28.96 -21.11 -3.61
C THR A 595 -29.86 -21.68 -4.70
N MET A 596 -29.67 -21.30 -5.97
CA MET A 596 -30.46 -21.77 -7.09
C MET A 596 -30.31 -23.28 -7.30
N GLU A 597 -31.44 -23.97 -7.29
CA GLU A 597 -31.61 -25.40 -7.47
C GLU A 597 -32.93 -25.67 -8.23
N PRO A 598 -33.08 -25.16 -9.47
CA PRO A 598 -34.33 -25.31 -10.21
C PRO A 598 -34.62 -26.78 -10.52
N GLY A 599 -35.85 -27.21 -10.25
CA GLY A 599 -36.25 -28.62 -10.40
C GLY A 599 -35.56 -29.56 -9.41
N GLY A 600 -35.01 -29.03 -8.30
CA GLY A 600 -34.35 -29.84 -7.28
C GLY A 600 -32.94 -30.29 -7.64
N SER A 601 -32.29 -29.66 -8.63
CA SER A 601 -30.85 -29.86 -8.88
C SER A 601 -30.08 -28.55 -9.06
N ALA A 602 -29.07 -28.32 -8.21
CA ALA A 602 -28.13 -27.19 -8.36
C ALA A 602 -27.35 -27.21 -9.69
N ALA A 603 -27.21 -28.38 -10.34
CA ALA A 603 -26.55 -28.50 -11.64
C ALA A 603 -27.33 -27.82 -12.78
N ASN A 604 -28.63 -27.55 -12.59
CA ASN A 604 -29.47 -26.89 -13.57
C ASN A 604 -29.24 -25.37 -13.64
N TYR A 605 -28.40 -24.80 -12.77
CA TYR A 605 -28.06 -23.38 -12.77
C TYR A 605 -26.55 -23.15 -12.66
N ASN A 606 -26.00 -22.35 -13.58
CA ASN A 606 -24.63 -21.86 -13.50
C ASN A 606 -24.63 -20.45 -12.93
N ALA A 607 -24.24 -20.31 -11.66
CA ALA A 607 -24.21 -19.02 -10.96
C ALA A 607 -23.21 -18.01 -11.54
N THR A 608 -22.10 -18.46 -12.12
CA THR A 608 -21.09 -17.57 -12.72
C THR A 608 -21.57 -17.00 -14.05
N ALA A 609 -22.12 -17.86 -14.91
CA ALA A 609 -22.70 -17.46 -16.19
C ALA A 609 -24.07 -16.79 -16.01
N GLN A 610 -24.73 -17.01 -14.86
CA GLN A 610 -26.12 -16.66 -14.59
C GLN A 610 -27.03 -17.20 -15.69
N SER A 611 -26.95 -18.51 -15.91
CA SER A 611 -27.65 -19.22 -16.98
C SER A 611 -28.21 -20.53 -16.48
N CYS A 612 -29.38 -20.89 -16.99
CA CYS A 612 -30.07 -22.14 -16.68
C CYS A 612 -29.78 -23.19 -17.75
N GLY A 613 -29.53 -24.43 -17.34
CA GLY A 613 -29.43 -25.57 -18.25
C GLY A 613 -30.79 -26.01 -18.79
N THR A 614 -30.83 -27.16 -19.45
CA THR A 614 -32.06 -27.70 -20.04
C THR A 614 -32.85 -28.50 -19.00
N PHE A 615 -34.04 -28.03 -18.62
CA PHE A 615 -34.93 -28.74 -17.69
C PHE A 615 -36.40 -28.39 -17.95
N THR A 616 -37.32 -29.21 -17.43
CA THR A 616 -38.75 -28.95 -17.50
C THR A 616 -39.28 -28.49 -16.15
N CYS A 617 -39.99 -27.36 -16.12
CA CYS A 617 -40.63 -26.83 -14.92
C CYS A 617 -42.01 -26.29 -15.30
N HIS A 618 -43.05 -26.60 -14.51
CA HIS A 618 -44.45 -26.20 -14.79
C HIS A 618 -44.92 -26.56 -16.22
N THR A 619 -44.48 -27.72 -16.74
CA THR A 619 -44.71 -28.21 -18.12
C THR A 619 -44.04 -27.40 -19.25
N ILE A 620 -43.25 -26.39 -18.91
CA ILE A 620 -42.46 -25.57 -19.84
C ILE A 620 -41.03 -26.10 -19.89
N VAL A 621 -40.54 -26.38 -21.09
CA VAL A 621 -39.13 -26.72 -21.33
C VAL A 621 -38.33 -25.42 -21.34
N HIS A 622 -37.35 -25.36 -20.45
CA HIS A 622 -36.32 -24.35 -20.45
C HIS A 622 -35.11 -24.91 -21.18
N ASP A 623 -34.52 -24.16 -22.11
CA ASP A 623 -33.33 -24.59 -22.85
C ASP A 623 -32.28 -23.48 -22.92
N ASN A 624 -31.16 -23.72 -22.23
CA ASN A 624 -29.94 -22.90 -22.22
C ASN A 624 -30.13 -21.37 -22.31
N PHE A 625 -30.87 -20.80 -21.36
CA PHE A 625 -31.23 -19.38 -21.37
C PHE A 625 -30.52 -18.59 -20.27
N SER A 626 -30.27 -17.30 -20.54
CA SER A 626 -29.66 -16.38 -19.59
C SER A 626 -30.67 -15.94 -18.53
N TRP A 627 -30.29 -16.09 -17.26
CA TRP A 627 -31.05 -15.66 -16.09
C TRP A 627 -30.64 -14.27 -15.59
N ARG A 628 -29.68 -13.59 -16.24
CA ARG A 628 -29.14 -12.28 -15.80
C ARG A 628 -30.20 -11.20 -15.62
N GLY A 629 -31.30 -11.28 -16.36
CA GLY A 629 -32.30 -10.23 -16.41
C GLY A 629 -31.76 -8.98 -17.11
N GLY A 630 -32.64 -8.27 -17.79
CA GLY A 630 -32.27 -7.26 -18.79
C GLY A 630 -32.38 -7.79 -20.21
N ALA A 631 -32.29 -6.89 -21.18
CA ALA A 631 -32.44 -7.22 -22.59
C ALA A 631 -31.46 -8.33 -22.99
N SER A 632 -31.95 -9.35 -23.72
CA SER A 632 -31.15 -10.49 -24.21
C SER A 632 -29.89 -10.06 -24.96
N HIS A 633 -29.89 -8.83 -25.47
CA HIS A 633 -28.76 -8.08 -25.97
C HIS A 633 -28.88 -6.59 -25.58
N LEU A 634 -27.76 -5.88 -25.47
CA LEU A 634 -27.75 -4.44 -25.22
C LEU A 634 -28.41 -3.67 -26.39
N VAL A 635 -28.97 -2.49 -26.10
CA VAL A 635 -29.54 -1.59 -27.12
C VAL A 635 -28.68 -0.31 -27.21
N PRO A 636 -28.13 0.04 -28.39
CA PRO A 636 -28.26 -0.65 -29.67
C PRO A 636 -27.51 -1.98 -29.70
N PHE A 637 -28.05 -2.93 -30.46
CA PHE A 637 -27.38 -4.19 -30.75
C PHE A 637 -26.78 -4.09 -32.16
N THR A 638 -25.46 -4.08 -32.27
CA THR A 638 -24.76 -3.95 -33.56
C THR A 638 -24.16 -5.27 -34.04
N GLY A 639 -24.60 -6.40 -33.47
CA GLY A 639 -24.12 -7.72 -33.85
C GLY A 639 -24.56 -8.13 -35.26
N THR A 640 -23.83 -9.06 -35.87
CA THR A 640 -24.12 -9.54 -37.23
C THR A 640 -25.57 -9.99 -37.41
N ASN A 641 -26.12 -10.68 -36.41
CA ASN A 641 -27.53 -11.14 -36.40
C ASN A 641 -28.54 -9.98 -36.49
N HIS A 642 -28.18 -8.76 -36.07
CA HIS A 642 -29.01 -7.57 -36.26
C HIS A 642 -28.83 -6.97 -37.65
N THR A 643 -27.58 -6.86 -38.12
CA THR A 643 -27.26 -6.19 -39.40
C THR A 643 -27.59 -7.02 -40.63
N SER A 644 -27.85 -8.33 -40.47
CA SER A 644 -28.19 -9.24 -41.58
C SER A 644 -29.58 -9.86 -41.46
N VAL A 645 -30.42 -9.36 -40.55
CA VAL A 645 -31.76 -9.93 -40.31
C VAL A 645 -32.65 -9.75 -41.56
N THR A 646 -33.34 -10.82 -41.95
CA THR A 646 -34.38 -10.78 -42.98
C THR A 646 -35.76 -10.85 -42.34
N SER A 647 -36.83 -10.52 -43.08
CA SER A 647 -38.20 -10.63 -42.57
C SER A 647 -38.57 -12.06 -42.13
N SER A 648 -38.02 -13.08 -42.80
CA SER A 648 -38.24 -14.48 -42.39
C SER A 648 -37.52 -14.82 -41.09
N ASP A 649 -36.30 -14.31 -40.89
CA ASP A 649 -35.50 -14.57 -39.68
C ASP A 649 -36.05 -13.81 -38.46
N PHE A 650 -36.59 -12.61 -38.69
CA PHE A 650 -37.14 -11.77 -37.64
C PHE A 650 -38.27 -12.49 -36.90
N ALA A 651 -39.25 -13.04 -37.63
CA ALA A 651 -40.39 -13.72 -37.04
C ALA A 651 -39.99 -14.92 -36.16
N SER A 652 -38.96 -15.68 -36.56
CA SER A 652 -38.49 -16.85 -35.82
C SER A 652 -37.51 -16.55 -34.68
N SER A 653 -36.75 -15.47 -34.77
CA SER A 653 -35.61 -15.22 -33.87
C SER A 653 -35.73 -13.96 -33.02
N CYS A 654 -36.60 -13.03 -33.40
CA CYS A 654 -36.75 -11.73 -32.74
C CYS A 654 -38.21 -11.41 -32.38
N GLY A 655 -39.18 -11.98 -33.10
CA GLY A 655 -40.61 -11.66 -33.02
C GLY A 655 -41.29 -11.98 -31.68
N SER A 656 -40.65 -12.77 -30.81
CA SER A 656 -41.13 -13.00 -29.44
C SER A 656 -40.79 -11.87 -28.47
N CYS A 657 -39.91 -10.95 -28.87
CA CYS A 657 -39.42 -9.85 -28.03
C CYS A 657 -39.48 -8.49 -28.72
N HIS A 658 -39.69 -8.44 -30.05
CA HIS A 658 -39.73 -7.22 -30.85
C HIS A 658 -40.86 -7.27 -31.87
N PHE A 659 -41.47 -6.11 -32.15
CA PHE A 659 -42.32 -5.92 -33.34
C PHE A 659 -41.57 -5.22 -34.48
N GLU A 660 -41.85 -5.63 -35.72
CA GLU A 660 -41.32 -4.96 -36.93
C GLU A 660 -41.86 -3.53 -37.08
N SER A 661 -43.12 -3.29 -36.69
CA SER A 661 -43.77 -1.98 -36.66
C SER A 661 -44.93 -1.97 -35.62
N GLY A 662 -45.32 -0.79 -35.12
CA GLY A 662 -46.48 -0.63 -34.22
C GLY A 662 -46.14 -0.27 -32.75
N SER A 663 -47.08 -0.55 -31.84
CA SER A 663 -47.00 -0.19 -30.40
C SER A 663 -46.27 -1.26 -29.57
N ALA A 664 -45.31 -0.83 -28.75
CA ALA A 664 -44.38 -1.65 -27.98
C ALA A 664 -45.03 -2.33 -26.75
N THR A 665 -45.83 -3.38 -26.95
CA THR A 665 -46.24 -4.27 -25.85
C THR A 665 -45.23 -5.39 -25.57
N ASP A 666 -44.27 -5.60 -26.46
CA ASP A 666 -43.17 -6.55 -26.27
C ASP A 666 -42.03 -5.92 -25.45
N THR A 667 -41.17 -6.78 -24.90
CA THR A 667 -40.09 -6.37 -23.98
C THR A 667 -39.00 -5.54 -24.67
N GLY A 668 -38.86 -5.64 -26.00
CA GLY A 668 -37.90 -4.90 -26.83
C GLY A 668 -38.54 -3.79 -27.67
N PRO A 669 -37.78 -2.74 -28.05
CA PRO A 669 -38.28 -1.64 -28.86
C PRO A 669 -38.62 -2.10 -30.29
N THR A 670 -39.55 -1.40 -30.94
CA THR A 670 -39.82 -1.58 -32.37
C THR A 670 -38.68 -1.02 -33.22
N CYS A 671 -38.54 -1.50 -34.47
CA CYS A 671 -37.48 -1.05 -35.37
C CYS A 671 -37.46 0.47 -35.57
N THR A 672 -38.63 1.11 -35.59
CA THR A 672 -38.77 2.56 -35.82
C THR A 672 -38.25 3.44 -34.68
N VAL A 673 -37.94 2.86 -33.52
CA VAL A 673 -37.23 3.56 -32.44
C VAL A 673 -35.79 3.89 -32.86
N CYS A 674 -35.18 3.04 -33.69
CA CYS A 674 -33.78 3.15 -34.10
C CYS A 674 -33.61 3.40 -35.60
N HIS A 675 -34.65 3.19 -36.41
CA HIS A 675 -34.66 3.42 -37.86
C HIS A 675 -35.77 4.41 -38.21
N GLN A 676 -35.39 5.68 -38.34
CA GLN A 676 -36.33 6.81 -38.38
C GLN A 676 -37.19 6.86 -39.66
N THR A 677 -36.68 6.32 -40.78
CA THR A 677 -37.42 6.35 -42.06
C THR A 677 -38.31 5.12 -42.26
N GLY A 678 -38.21 4.11 -41.40
CA GLY A 678 -39.02 2.89 -41.45
C GLY A 678 -38.26 1.66 -40.95
N SER A 679 -38.88 0.49 -41.00
CA SER A 679 -38.21 -0.78 -40.67
C SER A 679 -36.99 -0.99 -41.59
N PRO A 680 -35.84 -1.44 -41.07
CA PRO A 680 -34.66 -1.76 -41.88
C PRO A 680 -34.93 -2.94 -42.84
N LEU A 681 -36.03 -3.67 -42.66
CA LEU A 681 -36.50 -4.72 -43.57
C LEU A 681 -37.13 -4.15 -44.85
N THR A 682 -37.51 -2.87 -44.87
CA THR A 682 -38.10 -2.19 -46.04
C THR A 682 -37.27 -1.01 -46.55
N SER A 683 -36.53 -0.32 -45.66
CA SER A 683 -35.58 0.74 -46.02
C SER A 683 -34.16 0.24 -45.78
N LEU A 684 -33.50 -0.25 -46.84
CA LEU A 684 -32.20 -0.92 -46.73
C LEU A 684 -31.04 0.07 -46.55
N ASN A 685 -30.00 -0.38 -45.83
CA ASN A 685 -28.72 0.34 -45.65
C ASN A 685 -28.89 1.74 -45.01
N CYS A 686 -28.14 2.74 -45.49
CA CYS A 686 -28.15 4.12 -45.00
C CYS A 686 -29.54 4.75 -45.02
N THR A 687 -30.38 4.36 -46.00
CA THR A 687 -31.71 4.93 -46.21
C THR A 687 -32.70 4.67 -45.06
N SER A 688 -32.38 3.74 -44.16
CA SER A 688 -33.13 3.50 -42.91
C SER A 688 -33.06 4.66 -41.90
N CYS A 689 -32.10 5.57 -42.07
CA CYS A 689 -31.87 6.70 -41.18
C CYS A 689 -31.72 8.05 -41.91
N HIS A 690 -31.04 8.09 -43.06
CA HIS A 690 -30.73 9.33 -43.81
C HIS A 690 -30.54 9.05 -45.31
N GLY A 691 -30.51 10.09 -46.17
CA GLY A 691 -30.26 9.95 -47.60
C GLY A 691 -28.84 9.50 -47.95
N ASP A 692 -28.61 8.96 -49.16
CA ASP A 692 -27.28 8.59 -49.65
C ASP A 692 -26.95 9.36 -50.94
N PRO A 693 -26.08 10.40 -50.89
CA PRO A 693 -25.39 10.95 -49.73
C PRO A 693 -26.33 11.73 -48.78
N PRO A 694 -25.96 11.99 -47.51
CA PRO A 694 -26.82 12.63 -46.51
C PRO A 694 -27.02 14.12 -46.79
N SER A 695 -27.90 14.44 -47.74
CA SER A 695 -28.10 15.79 -48.28
C SER A 695 -29.54 16.25 -48.05
N GLY A 696 -29.72 17.27 -47.20
CA GLY A 696 -31.05 17.77 -46.86
C GLY A 696 -31.02 18.95 -45.88
N ALA A 697 -32.20 19.51 -45.60
CA ALA A 697 -32.33 20.63 -44.66
C ALA A 697 -32.63 20.19 -43.22
N THR A 698 -32.81 18.89 -42.98
CA THR A 698 -33.27 18.32 -41.71
C THR A 698 -32.31 17.24 -41.26
N TYR A 699 -31.71 17.42 -40.08
CA TYR A 699 -30.85 16.42 -39.45
C TYR A 699 -31.54 15.05 -39.35
N PRO A 700 -30.86 13.92 -39.64
CA PRO A 700 -29.41 13.77 -39.90
C PRO A 700 -28.92 14.16 -41.31
N ASP A 701 -29.80 14.48 -42.26
CA ASP A 701 -29.39 14.96 -43.59
C ASP A 701 -28.95 16.43 -43.54
N VAL A 702 -27.76 16.72 -44.08
CA VAL A 702 -27.17 18.06 -44.01
C VAL A 702 -26.73 18.53 -45.39
N ALA A 703 -27.31 19.65 -45.82
CA ALA A 703 -26.99 20.29 -47.09
C ALA A 703 -25.50 20.65 -47.15
N GLY A 704 -24.88 20.46 -48.32
CA GLY A 704 -23.45 20.64 -48.50
C GLY A 704 -22.99 20.24 -49.89
N LYS A 705 -21.67 20.22 -50.10
CA LYS A 705 -21.03 19.79 -51.36
C LYS A 705 -20.60 18.32 -51.32
N HIS A 706 -21.32 17.46 -50.61
CA HIS A 706 -21.06 16.02 -50.55
C HIS A 706 -21.00 15.41 -51.96
N ALA A 707 -21.90 15.79 -52.87
CA ALA A 707 -21.88 15.32 -54.25
C ALA A 707 -20.62 15.72 -55.04
N VAL A 708 -20.02 16.89 -54.74
CA VAL A 708 -18.78 17.35 -55.41
C VAL A 708 -17.60 16.50 -54.96
N HIS A 709 -17.52 16.19 -53.66
CA HIS A 709 -16.43 15.38 -53.09
C HIS A 709 -16.63 13.88 -53.34
N GLY A 710 -17.90 13.43 -53.40
CA GLY A 710 -18.32 12.09 -53.82
C GLY A 710 -17.86 11.71 -55.22
N ALA A 711 -17.68 12.70 -56.10
CA ALA A 711 -17.19 12.50 -57.46
C ALA A 711 -15.67 12.37 -57.57
N LEU A 712 -14.91 12.62 -56.49
CA LEU A 712 -13.45 12.52 -56.47
C LEU A 712 -12.99 11.13 -56.01
N PRO A 713 -12.13 10.43 -56.77
CA PRO A 713 -11.56 9.14 -56.35
C PRO A 713 -10.89 9.23 -54.98
N GLY A 714 -11.19 8.28 -54.09
CA GLY A 714 -10.61 8.23 -52.74
C GLY A 714 -11.20 9.21 -51.72
N VAL A 715 -12.00 10.21 -52.15
CA VAL A 715 -12.70 11.17 -51.26
C VAL A 715 -14.19 10.87 -51.15
N GLY A 716 -14.74 10.04 -52.05
CA GLY A 716 -16.16 9.65 -52.04
C GLY A 716 -16.61 8.67 -50.95
N VAL A 717 -15.86 8.58 -49.85
CA VAL A 717 -16.21 7.85 -48.62
C VAL A 717 -16.24 8.84 -47.44
N CYS A 718 -16.92 8.50 -46.35
CA CYS A 718 -17.10 9.45 -45.23
C CYS A 718 -15.82 9.63 -44.39
N THR A 719 -15.01 8.59 -44.24
CA THR A 719 -13.83 8.52 -43.34
C THR A 719 -12.85 9.69 -43.45
N PRO A 720 -12.45 10.17 -44.65
CA PRO A 720 -11.49 11.26 -44.80
C PRO A 720 -11.87 12.53 -44.05
N CYS A 721 -13.17 12.83 -43.99
CA CYS A 721 -13.72 14.04 -43.36
C CYS A 721 -14.38 13.76 -42.01
N HIS A 722 -14.74 12.50 -41.74
CA HIS A 722 -15.49 12.07 -40.57
C HIS A 722 -14.75 10.94 -39.85
N ASN A 723 -13.51 11.21 -39.44
CA ASN A 723 -12.67 10.25 -38.74
C ASN A 723 -13.38 9.69 -37.49
N GLY A 724 -13.51 8.37 -37.42
CA GLY A 724 -14.21 7.68 -36.33
C GLY A 724 -15.74 7.70 -36.40
N LEU A 725 -16.32 8.33 -37.43
CA LEU A 725 -17.76 8.43 -37.68
C LEU A 725 -18.14 7.84 -39.05
N ASP A 726 -17.35 6.91 -39.54
CA ASP A 726 -17.64 6.19 -40.77
C ASP A 726 -18.84 5.24 -40.61
N THR A 727 -19.38 4.77 -41.73
CA THR A 727 -20.46 3.77 -41.77
C THR A 727 -20.13 2.55 -40.91
N GLY A 728 -21.12 2.04 -40.17
CA GLY A 728 -20.96 0.88 -39.30
C GLY A 728 -20.30 1.15 -37.94
N THR A 729 -19.91 2.39 -37.63
CA THR A 729 -19.40 2.73 -36.28
C THR A 729 -20.54 3.04 -35.30
N LEU A 730 -20.35 2.69 -34.02
CA LEU A 730 -21.32 3.00 -32.95
C LEU A 730 -21.51 4.52 -32.80
N GLU A 731 -20.45 5.30 -33.00
CA GLU A 731 -20.51 6.75 -32.90
C GLU A 731 -21.29 7.38 -34.07
N HIS A 732 -21.15 6.85 -35.30
CA HIS A 732 -22.02 7.24 -36.42
C HIS A 732 -23.49 6.97 -36.09
N TYR A 733 -23.81 5.77 -35.57
CA TYR A 733 -25.17 5.41 -35.16
C TYR A 733 -25.72 6.34 -34.06
N ASN A 734 -24.93 6.60 -33.01
CA ASN A 734 -25.35 7.43 -31.87
C ASN A 734 -25.68 8.87 -32.28
N ARG A 735 -24.97 9.41 -33.28
CA ARG A 735 -25.19 10.76 -33.80
C ARG A 735 -26.37 10.79 -34.77
N ALA A 736 -26.45 9.84 -35.70
CA ALA A 736 -27.54 9.76 -36.66
C ALA A 736 -28.94 9.55 -36.00
N ASN A 737 -29.01 8.95 -34.81
CA ASN A 737 -30.27 8.58 -34.15
C ASN A 737 -30.73 9.46 -32.97
N ALA A 738 -32.06 9.68 -32.85
CA ALA A 738 -32.71 10.36 -31.71
C ALA A 738 -32.96 9.31 -30.66
N ARG A 739 -31.91 8.94 -29.94
CA ARG A 739 -32.13 8.21 -28.71
C ARG A 739 -32.52 9.20 -27.62
N PRO A 740 -33.65 8.98 -26.91
CA PRO A 740 -34.00 9.79 -25.76
C PRO A 740 -32.81 9.89 -24.79
N GLY A 741 -32.39 11.12 -24.45
CA GLY A 741 -31.24 11.39 -23.58
C GLY A 741 -29.87 11.45 -24.27
N LYS A 742 -29.81 11.24 -25.60
CA LYS A 742 -28.60 11.46 -26.42
C LYS A 742 -28.79 12.56 -27.47
N ASP A 743 -29.89 13.29 -27.43
CA ASP A 743 -30.19 14.38 -28.38
C ASP A 743 -29.11 15.48 -28.38
N ALA A 744 -28.38 15.65 -27.28
CA ALA A 744 -27.22 16.57 -27.21
C ALA A 744 -26.04 16.16 -28.11
N LEU A 745 -25.97 14.89 -28.55
CA LEU A 745 -24.99 14.42 -29.53
C LEU A 745 -25.43 14.69 -30.98
N ARG A 746 -26.70 15.06 -31.21
CA ARG A 746 -27.19 15.47 -32.52
C ARG A 746 -26.77 16.90 -32.80
N VAL A 747 -25.52 17.07 -33.23
CA VAL A 747 -25.02 18.39 -33.61
C VAL A 747 -25.03 18.54 -35.15
N PRO A 748 -25.55 19.65 -35.69
CA PRO A 748 -25.40 20.02 -37.10
C PRO A 748 -23.91 20.29 -37.42
N PRO A 749 -23.49 20.47 -38.70
CA PRO A 749 -22.14 20.15 -39.18
C PRO A 749 -21.06 21.06 -38.57
N GLY A 750 -20.64 20.72 -37.36
CA GLY A 750 -19.45 21.23 -36.68
C GLY A 750 -18.44 20.14 -36.36
N GLU A 751 -18.71 18.91 -36.78
CA GLU A 751 -17.91 17.72 -36.46
C GLU A 751 -17.32 17.09 -37.73
N VAL A 752 -16.61 17.91 -38.49
CA VAL A 752 -15.66 17.40 -39.48
C VAL A 752 -14.36 17.15 -38.73
N ALA A 753 -13.90 15.90 -38.75
CA ALA A 753 -12.67 15.47 -38.13
C ALA A 753 -11.82 14.79 -39.21
N PHE A 754 -10.75 15.45 -39.62
CA PHE A 754 -9.87 14.90 -40.63
C PHE A 754 -8.96 13.82 -40.05
N LEU A 755 -8.64 12.80 -40.85
CA LEU A 755 -7.51 11.92 -40.56
C LEU A 755 -6.21 12.73 -40.68
N GLY A 756 -5.24 12.49 -39.78
CA GLY A 756 -3.95 13.21 -39.82
C GLY A 756 -3.18 13.05 -41.13
N ALA A 757 -3.48 12.00 -41.90
CA ALA A 757 -2.98 11.80 -43.26
C ALA A 757 -3.33 12.95 -44.23
N TYR A 758 -4.37 13.74 -43.92
CA TYR A 758 -4.81 14.88 -44.74
C TYR A 758 -4.35 16.24 -44.19
N ASN A 759 -3.45 16.26 -43.20
CA ASN A 759 -2.81 17.49 -42.74
C ASN A 759 -1.92 18.06 -43.84
N ALA A 760 -2.06 19.36 -44.11
CA ALA A 760 -1.09 20.10 -44.92
C ALA A 760 0.20 20.32 -44.13
N GLU A 761 1.27 20.72 -44.82
CA GLU A 761 2.54 21.05 -44.14
C GLU A 761 2.43 22.35 -43.31
N SER A 762 1.46 23.21 -43.62
CA SER A 762 1.16 24.43 -42.85
C SER A 762 0.56 24.17 -41.48
N GLY A 763 0.06 22.96 -41.21
CA GLY A 763 -0.51 22.60 -39.93
C GLY A 763 -1.56 21.51 -40.00
N THR A 764 -2.18 21.26 -38.84
CA THR A 764 -3.25 20.26 -38.71
C THR A 764 -4.49 20.71 -39.48
N ALA A 765 -5.06 19.80 -40.28
CA ALA A 765 -6.32 20.00 -40.98
C ALA A 765 -7.44 20.29 -39.98
N ASP A 766 -8.20 21.34 -40.23
CA ASP A 766 -9.23 21.82 -39.32
C ASP A 766 -10.46 22.30 -40.08
N PHE A 767 -11.61 22.24 -39.41
CA PHE A 767 -12.89 22.73 -39.90
C PHE A 767 -13.52 23.69 -38.90
N ASN A 768 -13.71 24.94 -39.34
CA ASN A 768 -14.41 25.93 -38.55
C ASN A 768 -15.92 25.81 -38.77
N ALA A 769 -16.62 25.31 -37.75
CA ALA A 769 -18.07 25.14 -37.77
C ALA A 769 -18.86 26.44 -37.94
N ALA A 770 -18.36 27.56 -37.40
CA ALA A 770 -19.08 28.84 -37.43
C ALA A 770 -19.07 29.47 -38.82
N SER A 771 -17.94 29.38 -39.54
CA SER A 771 -17.81 29.85 -40.91
C SER A 771 -18.03 28.75 -41.96
N ARG A 772 -18.16 27.49 -41.54
CA ARG A 772 -18.27 26.29 -42.38
C ARG A 772 -17.12 26.20 -43.40
N THR A 773 -15.90 26.49 -42.95
CA THR A 773 -14.68 26.52 -43.80
C THR A 773 -13.67 25.49 -43.32
N CYS A 774 -12.95 24.87 -44.26
CA CYS A 774 -11.82 24.00 -43.97
C CYS A 774 -10.52 24.81 -44.04
N SER A 775 -9.50 24.44 -43.26
CA SER A 775 -8.16 25.03 -43.34
C SER A 775 -7.09 23.97 -43.14
N ASN A 776 -5.87 24.21 -43.62
CA ASN A 776 -4.74 23.29 -43.47
C ASN A 776 -4.99 21.86 -43.97
N VAL A 777 -5.93 21.68 -44.91
CA VAL A 777 -6.19 20.38 -45.55
C VAL A 777 -5.29 20.25 -46.77
N ILE A 778 -4.58 19.12 -46.89
CA ILE A 778 -3.63 18.87 -47.99
C ILE A 778 -4.31 18.96 -49.37
N CYS A 779 -5.56 18.48 -49.48
CA CYS A 779 -6.37 18.53 -50.71
C CYS A 779 -6.66 19.95 -51.21
N HIS A 780 -6.59 20.95 -50.32
CA HIS A 780 -6.79 22.37 -50.63
C HIS A 780 -5.47 23.17 -50.63
N GLY A 781 -4.31 22.50 -50.62
CA GLY A 781 -3.01 23.15 -50.56
C GLY A 781 -2.80 23.98 -49.29
N GLY A 782 -3.40 23.53 -48.18
CA GLY A 782 -3.34 24.20 -46.89
C GLY A 782 -4.17 25.48 -46.77
N GLN A 783 -4.88 25.89 -47.83
CA GLN A 783 -5.67 27.13 -47.82
C GLN A 783 -6.96 27.02 -47.02
N ALA A 784 -7.44 28.17 -46.54
CA ALA A 784 -8.78 28.30 -46.03
C ALA A 784 -9.80 28.26 -47.18
N THR A 785 -10.81 27.38 -47.10
CA THR A 785 -11.85 27.26 -48.12
C THR A 785 -12.96 28.31 -47.91
N PRO A 786 -13.74 28.63 -48.95
CA PRO A 786 -15.03 29.29 -48.79
C PRO A 786 -16.03 28.42 -48.00
N ASP A 787 -17.19 29.03 -47.65
CA ASP A 787 -18.29 28.36 -46.95
C ASP A 787 -18.79 27.13 -47.72
N TRP A 788 -18.64 25.96 -47.08
CA TRP A 788 -18.97 24.65 -47.64
C TRP A 788 -20.42 24.51 -48.10
N GLN A 789 -21.39 25.13 -47.43
CA GLN A 789 -22.80 24.90 -47.75
C GLN A 789 -23.30 25.85 -48.84
N THR A 790 -22.90 27.11 -48.74
CA THR A 790 -23.59 28.21 -49.43
C THR A 790 -22.75 28.87 -50.51
N ALA A 791 -21.41 28.75 -50.48
CA ALA A 791 -20.57 29.41 -51.46
C ALA A 791 -20.59 28.67 -52.81
N THR A 792 -20.95 29.39 -53.86
CA THR A 792 -20.66 29.05 -55.26
C THR A 792 -19.63 30.02 -55.88
N ALA A 793 -19.45 31.19 -55.27
CA ALA A 793 -18.40 32.14 -55.60
C ALA A 793 -17.05 31.67 -55.00
N ASN A 794 -15.96 31.85 -55.75
CA ASN A 794 -14.59 31.48 -55.36
C ASN A 794 -14.33 29.98 -55.13
N ALA A 795 -15.17 29.09 -55.70
CA ALA A 795 -14.80 27.68 -55.82
C ALA A 795 -13.46 27.58 -56.57
N ILE A 796 -12.54 26.74 -56.10
CA ILE A 796 -11.21 26.59 -56.69
C ILE A 796 -11.39 26.00 -58.10
N ASP A 797 -11.25 26.85 -59.10
CA ASP A 797 -11.15 26.43 -60.51
C ASP A 797 -9.74 25.86 -60.73
N VAL A 798 -9.56 24.58 -60.39
CA VAL A 798 -8.26 23.90 -60.32
C VAL A 798 -7.37 24.17 -61.56
N PRO A 799 -7.86 24.10 -62.81
CA PRO A 799 -7.07 24.44 -64.01
C PRO A 799 -6.53 25.88 -64.06
N ASN A 800 -7.19 26.82 -63.38
CA ASN A 800 -6.90 28.26 -63.46
C ASN A 800 -6.35 28.85 -62.14
N ALA A 801 -6.54 28.16 -61.02
CA ALA A 801 -6.19 28.60 -59.68
C ALA A 801 -4.93 27.91 -59.12
N CYS A 802 -3.94 27.58 -59.97
CA CYS A 802 -2.75 26.84 -59.55
C CYS A 802 -2.02 27.50 -58.37
N LEU A 803 -1.95 28.84 -58.35
CA LEU A 803 -1.30 29.59 -57.26
C LEU A 803 -2.12 29.65 -55.97
N SER A 804 -3.39 29.27 -56.01
CA SER A 804 -4.17 29.11 -54.79
C SER A 804 -3.69 27.89 -54.01
N CYS A 805 -3.29 26.81 -54.69
CA CYS A 805 -2.86 25.58 -54.02
C CYS A 805 -1.34 25.44 -53.93
N HIS A 806 -0.57 25.98 -54.89
CA HIS A 806 0.87 25.82 -54.98
C HIS A 806 1.63 27.09 -54.57
N VAL A 807 2.50 26.96 -53.57
CA VAL A 807 3.33 28.06 -53.02
C VAL A 807 4.82 27.78 -53.29
N ALA A 808 5.64 28.83 -53.44
CA ALA A 808 7.09 28.68 -53.55
C ALA A 808 7.70 28.25 -52.21
N GLY A 809 8.74 27.41 -52.24
CA GLY A 809 9.51 27.06 -51.04
C GLY A 809 9.28 25.62 -50.60
N THR A 810 9.36 25.37 -49.30
CA THR A 810 9.21 24.04 -48.67
C THR A 810 8.17 24.08 -47.55
N THR A 811 7.19 24.97 -47.65
CA THR A 811 6.18 25.20 -46.60
C THR A 811 4.85 24.51 -46.89
N GLN A 812 4.77 23.76 -48.00
CA GLN A 812 3.65 22.93 -48.42
C GLN A 812 4.17 21.70 -49.17
N TYR A 813 3.53 20.53 -49.00
CA TYR A 813 3.90 19.30 -49.72
C TYR A 813 3.80 19.44 -51.24
N ASN A 814 2.86 20.25 -51.70
CA ASN A 814 2.66 20.56 -53.12
C ASN A 814 3.40 21.85 -53.55
N SER A 815 4.35 22.33 -52.76
CA SER A 815 5.15 23.51 -53.12
C SER A 815 6.01 23.26 -54.36
N TYR A 816 6.26 24.30 -55.14
CA TYR A 816 7.23 24.21 -56.22
C TYR A 816 8.61 24.56 -55.68
N PHE A 817 9.48 23.55 -55.60
CA PHE A 817 10.89 23.68 -55.18
C PHE A 817 11.85 23.09 -56.22
N SER A 818 11.53 23.16 -57.53
CA SER A 818 12.57 22.83 -58.52
C SER A 818 13.53 24.02 -58.60
N GLY A 819 14.82 23.78 -58.39
CA GLY A 819 15.86 24.77 -58.05
C GLY A 819 16.08 25.92 -59.05
N ARG A 820 15.28 26.02 -60.13
CA ARG A 820 15.29 27.16 -61.06
C ARG A 820 13.89 27.62 -61.53
N HIS A 821 12.79 27.18 -60.91
CA HIS A 821 11.55 27.96 -60.97
C HIS A 821 11.80 29.39 -60.47
N SER A 822 12.66 29.54 -59.44
CA SER A 822 13.17 30.81 -58.95
C SER A 822 13.82 31.69 -60.02
N LEU A 823 14.54 31.14 -61.02
CA LEU A 823 15.12 31.98 -62.08
C LEU A 823 14.05 32.68 -62.94
N HIS A 824 12.92 32.02 -63.14
CA HIS A 824 11.83 32.55 -63.94
C HIS A 824 10.83 33.38 -63.11
N LEU A 825 10.79 33.15 -61.78
CA LEU A 825 9.81 33.72 -60.86
C LEU A 825 10.39 34.77 -59.87
N ALA A 826 11.60 34.61 -59.34
CA ALA A 826 12.16 35.39 -58.23
C ALA A 826 12.85 36.70 -58.64
N ASP A 827 13.31 36.82 -59.90
CA ASP A 827 13.90 38.05 -60.44
C ASP A 827 12.93 38.82 -61.37
N ASN A 828 11.62 38.59 -61.23
CA ASN A 828 10.56 39.26 -62.02
C ASN A 828 10.67 39.14 -63.55
N VAL A 829 11.40 38.16 -64.10
CA VAL A 829 11.51 37.96 -65.57
C VAL A 829 10.13 37.77 -66.22
N PHE A 830 9.26 36.95 -65.60
CA PHE A 830 7.87 36.78 -66.04
C PHE A 830 6.82 37.10 -64.95
N GLY A 831 7.25 37.33 -63.71
CA GLY A 831 6.37 37.52 -62.55
C GLY A 831 5.59 36.27 -62.15
N LEU A 832 5.03 36.25 -60.94
CA LEU A 832 4.26 35.12 -60.41
C LEU A 832 2.77 35.27 -60.74
N SER A 833 2.29 34.51 -61.72
CA SER A 833 0.86 34.43 -62.08
C SER A 833 0.50 33.06 -62.65
N ALA A 834 -0.78 32.68 -62.61
CA ALA A 834 -1.26 31.45 -63.28
C ALA A 834 -0.95 31.45 -64.78
N ALA A 835 -0.99 32.63 -65.44
CA ALA A 835 -0.62 32.79 -66.84
C ALA A 835 0.86 32.50 -67.07
N THR A 836 1.75 32.83 -66.13
CA THR A 836 3.18 32.49 -66.19
C THR A 836 3.39 30.99 -66.11
N CYS A 837 2.74 30.30 -65.16
CA CYS A 837 2.83 28.83 -65.06
C CYS A 837 2.37 28.14 -66.36
N LYS A 838 1.31 28.66 -67.00
CA LYS A 838 0.77 28.14 -68.27
C LYS A 838 1.66 28.37 -69.49
N ARG A 839 2.75 29.15 -69.37
CA ARG A 839 3.77 29.23 -70.42
C ARG A 839 4.59 27.94 -70.52
N CYS A 840 4.66 27.19 -69.43
CA CYS A 840 5.41 25.94 -69.35
C CYS A 840 4.50 24.72 -69.13
N HIS A 841 3.32 24.91 -68.52
CA HIS A 841 2.39 23.83 -68.17
C HIS A 841 1.06 23.88 -68.93
N ASP A 842 0.50 22.72 -69.25
CA ASP A 842 -0.78 22.51 -69.90
C ASP A 842 -1.87 22.18 -68.87
N GLN A 843 -2.78 23.13 -68.65
CA GLN A 843 -3.88 22.98 -67.70
C GLN A 843 -4.84 21.83 -68.06
N SER A 844 -4.95 21.47 -69.35
CA SER A 844 -5.84 20.38 -69.78
C SER A 844 -5.33 19.01 -69.31
N LYS A 845 -4.06 18.93 -68.92
CA LYS A 845 -3.39 17.71 -68.46
C LYS A 845 -3.35 17.53 -66.96
N VAL A 846 -3.90 18.49 -66.20
CA VAL A 846 -3.91 18.45 -64.73
C VAL A 846 -4.38 17.08 -64.23
N ASN A 847 -5.50 16.54 -64.74
CA ASN A 847 -6.07 15.29 -64.22
C ASN A 847 -6.07 14.11 -65.21
N VAL A 848 -5.07 13.99 -66.09
CA VAL A 848 -5.01 12.89 -67.08
C VAL A 848 -4.55 11.56 -66.48
N SER A 849 -3.83 11.58 -65.36
CA SER A 849 -3.27 10.39 -64.69
C SER A 849 -3.56 10.35 -63.18
N GLY A 850 -4.54 11.13 -62.69
CA GLY A 850 -4.91 11.14 -61.27
C GLY A 850 -4.23 12.23 -60.44
N HIS A 851 -4.55 13.51 -60.67
CA HIS A 851 -4.07 14.61 -59.81
C HIS A 851 -4.59 14.50 -58.37
N PHE A 852 -5.81 14.00 -58.25
CA PHE A 852 -6.55 13.85 -57.01
C PHE A 852 -6.57 12.39 -56.53
N ASP A 853 -5.71 11.55 -57.08
CA ASP A 853 -5.57 10.18 -56.61
C ASP A 853 -4.63 10.16 -55.40
N ASN A 854 -4.85 9.21 -54.48
CA ASN A 854 -4.03 9.00 -53.29
C ASN A 854 -3.79 10.24 -52.39
N LEU A 855 -4.79 11.11 -52.27
CA LEU A 855 -4.75 12.35 -51.47
C LEU A 855 -4.44 12.17 -49.98
N ALA A 856 -4.43 10.93 -49.48
CA ALA A 856 -3.99 10.59 -48.13
C ALA A 856 -2.46 10.58 -47.98
N THR A 857 -1.70 10.83 -49.06
CA THR A 857 -0.24 10.87 -49.00
C THR A 857 0.31 12.21 -49.48
N PRO A 858 1.46 12.65 -48.96
CA PRO A 858 2.19 13.80 -49.48
C PRO A 858 2.81 13.57 -50.88
N ALA A 859 2.77 12.34 -51.39
CA ALA A 859 3.36 12.02 -52.68
C ALA A 859 2.47 12.54 -53.81
N PHE A 860 3.08 13.20 -54.78
CA PHE A 860 2.36 13.60 -55.98
C PHE A 860 2.31 12.42 -56.95
N GLU A 861 1.11 11.89 -57.19
CA GLU A 861 0.91 10.67 -57.99
C GLU A 861 1.20 10.89 -59.49
N GLN A 862 1.02 12.10 -59.98
CA GLN A 862 1.38 12.46 -61.36
C GLN A 862 2.86 12.89 -61.44
N SER A 863 3.61 12.46 -62.46
CA SER A 863 4.95 13.00 -62.66
C SER A 863 4.87 14.51 -63.03
N PRO A 864 5.64 15.41 -62.39
CA PRO A 864 5.62 16.85 -62.72
C PRO A 864 5.87 17.16 -64.20
N ARG A 865 6.56 16.27 -64.92
CA ARG A 865 6.78 16.41 -66.38
C ARG A 865 5.52 16.21 -67.22
N ALA A 866 4.52 15.50 -66.70
CA ALA A 866 3.32 15.13 -67.45
C ALA A 866 2.44 16.34 -67.78
N THR A 867 2.55 17.40 -66.99
CA THR A 867 1.85 18.67 -67.24
C THR A 867 2.67 19.64 -68.06
N ILE A 868 3.94 19.37 -68.39
CA ILE A 868 4.78 20.29 -69.19
C ILE A 868 4.32 20.30 -70.66
N LEU A 869 4.22 21.49 -71.23
CA LEU A 869 3.90 21.68 -72.65
C LEU A 869 4.98 21.02 -73.53
N PRO A 870 4.59 20.26 -74.58
CA PRO A 870 5.54 19.68 -75.52
C PRO A 870 6.50 20.70 -76.16
N ALA A 871 6.04 21.95 -76.33
CA ALA A 871 6.82 23.08 -76.84
C ALA A 871 8.00 23.49 -75.95
N VAL A 872 8.02 23.11 -74.66
CA VAL A 872 9.21 23.32 -73.79
C VAL A 872 10.35 22.37 -74.19
N ARG A 873 10.03 21.26 -74.87
CA ARG A 873 10.96 20.19 -75.25
C ARG A 873 11.78 19.64 -74.08
N TYR A 874 11.15 19.53 -72.91
CA TYR A 874 11.80 18.96 -71.73
C TYR A 874 11.82 17.43 -71.80
N ASN A 875 13.00 16.83 -71.66
CA ASN A 875 13.18 15.37 -71.72
C ASN A 875 13.56 14.74 -70.36
N GLY A 876 13.54 15.52 -69.27
CA GLY A 876 13.98 15.08 -67.94
C GLY A 876 15.38 15.57 -67.54
N ASN A 877 16.23 15.95 -68.51
CA ASN A 877 17.60 16.41 -68.27
C ASN A 877 17.97 17.67 -69.07
N SER A 878 17.17 18.07 -70.05
CA SER A 878 17.42 19.25 -70.88
C SER A 878 16.09 19.83 -71.38
N CYS A 879 16.07 21.12 -71.67
CA CYS A 879 14.94 21.78 -72.36
C CYS A 879 15.45 22.64 -73.51
N ASN A 880 14.58 22.89 -74.50
CA ASN A 880 14.87 23.80 -75.61
C ASN A 880 13.58 24.50 -76.07
N PRO A 881 13.08 25.45 -75.26
CA PRO A 881 11.79 26.09 -75.50
C PRO A 881 11.80 26.96 -76.78
N ARG A 882 12.92 27.57 -77.16
CA ARG A 882 13.04 28.33 -78.40
C ARG A 882 12.82 27.47 -79.65
N ASP A 883 13.45 26.30 -79.74
CA ASP A 883 13.25 25.40 -80.88
C ASP A 883 11.85 24.75 -80.86
N GLY A 884 11.19 24.71 -79.70
CA GLY A 884 9.81 24.31 -79.58
C GLY A 884 8.79 25.41 -79.88
N GLY A 885 9.24 26.61 -80.30
CA GLY A 885 8.39 27.70 -80.76
C GLY A 885 7.90 28.64 -79.66
N LEU A 886 8.44 28.57 -78.44
CA LEU A 886 8.09 29.50 -77.37
C LEU A 886 8.90 30.80 -77.48
N THR A 887 8.22 31.87 -77.91
CA THR A 887 8.79 33.21 -78.07
C THR A 887 9.16 33.82 -76.71
N GLY A 888 10.36 34.39 -76.61
CA GLY A 888 10.87 35.02 -75.37
C GLY A 888 11.57 34.05 -74.41
N CYS A 889 11.80 32.80 -74.82
CA CYS A 889 12.54 31.81 -74.03
C CYS A 889 13.97 31.61 -74.57
N HIS A 890 14.86 31.08 -73.73
CA HIS A 890 16.24 30.75 -74.09
C HIS A 890 16.33 29.52 -75.03
N GLY A 891 17.51 29.28 -75.59
CA GLY A 891 17.81 28.09 -76.40
C GLY A 891 17.93 26.82 -75.55
N ARG A 892 18.72 25.86 -76.03
CA ARG A 892 18.95 24.59 -75.32
C ARG A 892 19.72 24.83 -74.02
N GLU A 893 19.15 24.35 -72.91
CA GLU A 893 19.79 24.32 -71.59
C GLU A 893 19.79 22.89 -71.06
N ASN A 894 20.88 22.49 -70.39
CA ASN A 894 21.02 21.19 -69.73
C ASN A 894 20.93 21.36 -68.22
N TRP A 895 20.33 20.36 -67.56
CA TRP A 895 19.95 20.33 -66.15
C TRP A 895 20.62 19.18 -65.43
#